data_AF-A0A9N8HYM7-F1
#
_entry.id   AF-A0A9N8HYM7-F1
#
_cell.length_a   1.000
_cell.length_b   1.000
_cell.length_c   1.000
_cell.angle_alpha   90.00
_cell.angle_beta   90.00
_cell.angle_gamma   90.00
#
_symmetry.space_group_name_H-M   'P 1'
#
loop_
_entity.id
_entity.type
_entity.pdbx_description
1 polymer ?
#
loop_
_entity_poly.entity_id
_entity_poly.type
_entity_poly.pdbx_seq_one_letter_code
_entity_poly.pdbx_strand_id
1 'polypeptide(L)'
;MMSSMLRRCLLAAFALITGGAAFVSRPNPTSRDYRVPVLFASSKALDVVRERQTRLALVEAQLSLKKGASLQEILVVGQLRLSINTTSTSSNTDRYRSCVVLSTTREEQKLDTDEVIPAVLLPLTSPAQLKLLSFAKASRPLSKSVLLGLNALLVNRDGALFDNLPWSLWSVDPQERNYDAAKNPIDAKFHLGKRDAYNRLMGKDWQGRSLSIGNMALRLKYMLEREQDDEEDQEQTAESVQEATSKFSLAQRILEVQIRELEMDLAEWDYQLAVARNNQPDQVEEVEQERQSCQTQLDENREKLKALLEPVELADEASTPTGIIISILNEVADWTTDYGKNKAPYRGAMGYAPMLDTMDDIEGSTLPYTSPYDVLKEILDDQLNCEVIGAVLENSSLLEGTLALEGALILRRKTAQKTINLAGEELIVNDQEEDFGNQGGKGGETMLVECDGDEALAMALTCKVPIHLEPGIWDRANVLVSQLKTEKEATHIKDVLPLWKARNPELTVRNEGDAQTKETEETSSPIRIPRTTTSLFDSIFEPTPENAPSGLFPTDNPIQSLDQYDELNNEGKARTLMTISNFNGKLPRPRVLRKEEATRRGMNTLDDLLVPLIDESARRQYLMRDAELRGDTETLEQLRNEKTKRQIAKENAEVARAVGDDDATERWEAEAELYGDLRADVTQDEGAYSRFLDRDEWYERSRRAQAKKLDKKKFGTLLDGIE
;
A
#
# COMPACT_ATOMS: atom_id res chain seq x y z
N MET A 1 -40.57 -11.21 -39.19
CA MET A 1 -41.13 -12.46 -38.63
C MET A 1 -40.15 -13.27 -37.76
N MET A 2 -38.83 -13.29 -38.02
CA MET A 2 -37.85 -13.99 -37.17
C MET A 2 -37.64 -13.40 -35.75
N SER A 3 -37.95 -12.12 -35.52
CA SER A 3 -37.85 -11.49 -34.19
C SER A 3 -38.91 -11.97 -33.17
N SER A 4 -40.04 -12.53 -33.64
CA SER A 4 -41.11 -13.02 -32.75
C SER A 4 -40.91 -14.45 -32.26
N MET A 5 -40.05 -15.24 -32.94
CA MET A 5 -39.74 -16.62 -32.54
C MET A 5 -38.69 -16.68 -31.43
N LEU A 6 -37.67 -15.82 -31.46
CA LEU A 6 -36.65 -15.78 -30.39
C LEU A 6 -37.22 -15.36 -29.02
N ARG A 7 -38.24 -14.49 -29.00
CA ARG A 7 -38.93 -14.12 -27.75
C ARG A 7 -39.77 -15.23 -27.15
N ARG A 8 -40.26 -16.18 -27.96
CA ARG A 8 -41.08 -17.31 -27.46
C ARG A 8 -40.24 -18.47 -26.95
N CYS A 9 -39.03 -18.69 -27.49
CA CYS A 9 -38.12 -19.71 -26.96
C CYS A 9 -37.46 -19.30 -25.63
N LEU A 10 -37.15 -18.00 -25.44
CA LEU A 10 -36.57 -17.50 -24.18
C LEU A 10 -37.56 -17.47 -23.01
N LEU A 11 -38.86 -17.35 -23.28
CA LEU A 11 -39.91 -17.41 -22.25
C LEU A 11 -40.29 -18.85 -21.85
N ALA A 12 -40.00 -19.85 -22.68
CA ALA A 12 -40.25 -21.26 -22.37
C ALA A 12 -39.13 -21.88 -21.49
N ALA A 13 -37.89 -21.39 -21.59
CA ALA A 13 -36.78 -21.86 -20.77
C ALA A 13 -36.83 -21.35 -19.31
N PHE A 14 -37.45 -20.20 -19.06
CA PHE A 14 -37.58 -19.62 -17.72
C PHE A 14 -38.74 -20.19 -16.88
N ALA A 15 -39.68 -20.90 -17.51
CA ALA A 15 -40.84 -21.51 -16.83
C ALA A 15 -40.60 -22.95 -16.35
N LEU A 16 -39.40 -23.52 -16.58
CA LEU A 16 -39.06 -24.91 -16.24
C LEU A 16 -38.14 -25.07 -15.03
N ILE A 17 -37.76 -23.97 -14.36
CA ILE A 17 -36.86 -24.00 -13.17
C ILE A 17 -37.62 -23.74 -11.85
N THR A 18 -38.92 -23.48 -11.89
CA THR A 18 -39.76 -23.25 -10.69
C THR A 18 -40.94 -24.22 -10.66
N GLY A 19 -40.69 -25.49 -10.34
CA GLY A 19 -41.75 -26.50 -10.30
C GLY A 19 -41.35 -27.84 -9.69
N GLY A 20 -40.78 -27.84 -8.48
CA GLY A 20 -40.51 -29.08 -7.73
C GLY A 20 -41.72 -29.53 -6.92
N ALA A 21 -42.65 -30.28 -7.53
CA ALA A 21 -43.75 -30.95 -6.83
C ALA A 21 -43.56 -32.48 -6.84
N ALA A 22 -43.45 -33.01 -5.62
CA ALA A 22 -43.70 -34.35 -5.11
C ALA A 22 -43.91 -35.53 -6.08
N PHE A 23 -43.11 -36.59 -5.88
CA PHE A 23 -43.61 -37.96 -6.03
C PHE A 23 -43.40 -38.76 -4.75
N VAL A 24 -44.52 -39.31 -4.28
CA VAL A 24 -44.70 -40.10 -3.06
C VAL A 24 -44.29 -41.55 -3.33
N SER A 25 -43.44 -42.12 -2.48
CA SER A 25 -43.52 -43.55 -2.17
C SER A 25 -43.22 -43.80 -0.68
N ARG A 26 -44.07 -44.60 -0.06
CA ARG A 26 -43.99 -45.21 1.28
C ARG A 26 -44.58 -46.62 1.13
N PRO A 27 -44.39 -47.60 2.05
CA PRO A 27 -43.94 -47.45 3.45
C PRO A 27 -42.94 -48.51 3.96
N ASN A 28 -42.26 -48.24 5.09
CA ASN A 28 -42.49 -48.99 6.35
C ASN A 28 -41.79 -48.35 7.56
N PRO A 29 -42.28 -48.59 8.80
CA PRO A 29 -42.02 -47.75 9.96
C PRO A 29 -41.12 -48.43 11.01
N THR A 30 -40.31 -47.65 11.73
CA THR A 30 -40.15 -47.75 13.19
C THR A 30 -39.13 -46.71 13.67
N SER A 31 -39.62 -45.73 14.42
CA SER A 31 -39.10 -45.25 15.71
C SER A 31 -39.33 -43.75 15.87
N ARG A 32 -39.80 -43.41 17.07
CA ARG A 32 -40.14 -42.08 17.55
C ARG A 32 -38.87 -41.27 17.76
N ASP A 33 -38.87 -40.01 17.35
CA ASP A 33 -38.33 -38.93 18.20
C ASP A 33 -38.84 -37.56 17.71
N TYR A 34 -39.25 -36.75 18.69
CA TYR A 34 -39.70 -35.38 18.51
C TYR A 34 -38.51 -34.48 18.13
N ARG A 35 -38.60 -33.77 17.00
CA ARG A 35 -37.79 -32.57 16.74
C ARG A 35 -38.68 -31.42 16.28
N VAL A 36 -38.60 -30.32 17.02
CA VAL A 36 -38.99 -28.97 16.59
C VAL A 36 -37.96 -28.51 15.55
N PRO A 37 -38.33 -27.96 14.39
CA PRO A 37 -37.36 -27.33 13.50
C PRO A 37 -37.04 -25.92 14.01
N VAL A 38 -35.87 -25.75 14.61
CA VAL A 38 -35.21 -24.44 14.67
C VAL A 38 -34.64 -24.20 13.27
N LEU A 39 -35.18 -23.19 12.59
CA LEU A 39 -34.63 -22.65 11.35
C LEU A 39 -33.26 -22.02 11.64
N PHE A 40 -32.18 -22.80 11.53
CA PHE A 40 -30.85 -22.24 11.34
C PHE A 40 -30.72 -21.80 9.88
N ALA A 41 -30.99 -20.52 9.62
CA ALA A 41 -30.37 -19.86 8.47
C ALA A 41 -28.86 -19.77 8.79
N SER A 42 -28.00 -20.39 7.99
CA SER A 42 -26.57 -20.33 8.20
C SER A 42 -26.09 -18.87 8.08
N SER A 43 -25.26 -18.40 9.02
CA SER A 43 -24.69 -17.05 8.99
C SER A 43 -24.01 -16.74 7.64
N LYS A 44 -23.40 -17.76 7.03
CA LYS A 44 -22.80 -17.69 5.69
C LYS A 44 -23.76 -17.27 4.58
N ALA A 45 -25.06 -17.59 4.67
CA ALA A 45 -26.04 -17.17 3.67
C ALA A 45 -26.44 -15.68 3.82
N LEU A 46 -26.39 -15.14 5.04
CA LEU A 46 -26.67 -13.74 5.34
C LEU A 46 -25.49 -12.81 5.00
N ASP A 47 -24.26 -13.31 5.16
CA ASP A 47 -23.06 -12.56 4.76
C ASP A 47 -22.94 -12.46 3.23
N VAL A 48 -23.28 -13.53 2.49
CA VAL A 48 -23.36 -13.50 1.02
C VAL A 48 -24.48 -12.59 0.50
N VAL A 49 -25.59 -12.44 1.24
CA VAL A 49 -26.67 -11.49 0.91
C VAL A 49 -26.27 -10.04 1.26
N ARG A 50 -25.53 -9.82 2.34
CA ARG A 50 -25.00 -8.49 2.70
C ARG A 50 -23.90 -8.01 1.76
N GLU A 51 -23.00 -8.88 1.36
CA GLU A 51 -21.95 -8.59 0.37
C GLU A 51 -22.56 -8.35 -1.03
N ARG A 52 -23.65 -9.04 -1.37
CA ARG A 52 -24.46 -8.74 -2.56
C ARG A 52 -25.20 -7.40 -2.47
N GLN A 53 -25.68 -6.99 -1.30
CA GLN A 53 -26.39 -5.71 -1.11
C GLN A 53 -25.44 -4.50 -1.12
N THR A 54 -24.21 -4.62 -0.60
CA THR A 54 -23.19 -3.57 -0.73
C THR A 54 -22.58 -3.51 -2.13
N ARG A 55 -22.42 -4.65 -2.81
CA ARG A 55 -22.07 -4.68 -4.25
C ARG A 55 -23.17 -4.07 -5.13
N LEU A 56 -24.45 -4.32 -4.85
CA LEU A 56 -25.56 -3.67 -5.58
C LEU A 56 -25.62 -2.16 -5.30
N ALA A 57 -25.37 -1.69 -4.08
CA ALA A 57 -25.38 -0.26 -3.78
C ALA A 57 -24.20 0.53 -4.39
N LEU A 58 -23.00 -0.06 -4.45
CA LEU A 58 -21.82 0.56 -5.09
C LEU A 58 -21.89 0.49 -6.62
N VAL A 59 -22.47 -0.58 -7.18
CA VAL A 59 -22.72 -0.71 -8.62
C VAL A 59 -23.94 0.11 -9.07
N GLU A 60 -24.99 0.26 -8.27
CA GLU A 60 -26.09 1.20 -8.55
C GLU A 60 -25.64 2.67 -8.42
N ALA A 61 -24.69 2.99 -7.54
CA ALA A 61 -24.01 4.28 -7.52
C ALA A 61 -23.07 4.50 -8.73
N GLN A 62 -22.39 3.45 -9.21
CA GLN A 62 -21.55 3.51 -10.40
C GLN A 62 -22.32 3.45 -11.74
N LEU A 63 -23.56 2.91 -11.80
CA LEU A 63 -24.40 2.84 -13.01
C LEU A 63 -25.54 3.85 -13.05
N SER A 64 -25.86 4.52 -11.95
CA SER A 64 -26.75 5.71 -11.95
C SER A 64 -26.14 6.94 -12.64
N LEU A 65 -24.93 6.78 -13.19
CA LEU A 65 -24.31 7.53 -14.31
C LEU A 65 -25.17 7.61 -15.60
N LYS A 66 -26.44 7.22 -15.58
CA LYS A 66 -27.42 7.66 -16.59
C LYS A 66 -28.59 8.50 -16.10
N LYS A 67 -28.96 8.54 -14.81
CA LYS A 67 -30.07 9.40 -14.32
C LYS A 67 -30.00 9.59 -12.79
N GLY A 68 -29.35 10.65 -12.29
CA GLY A 68 -29.71 11.15 -10.95
C GLY A 68 -28.68 12.00 -10.21
N ALA A 69 -27.40 11.62 -10.21
CA ALA A 69 -26.34 12.37 -9.53
C ALA A 69 -25.15 12.54 -10.49
N SER A 70 -25.03 13.71 -11.11
CA SER A 70 -23.96 14.00 -12.07
C SER A 70 -22.64 14.27 -11.34
N LEU A 71 -21.83 13.23 -11.12
CA LEU A 71 -20.41 13.44 -10.81
C LEU A 71 -19.80 14.31 -11.91
N GLN A 72 -19.09 15.37 -11.52
CA GLN A 72 -18.46 16.25 -12.47
C GLN A 72 -17.13 15.64 -12.92
N GLU A 73 -16.95 15.52 -14.22
CA GLU A 73 -15.68 15.11 -14.82
C GLU A 73 -14.71 16.30 -14.81
N ILE A 74 -13.49 16.04 -14.37
CA ILE A 74 -12.47 17.07 -14.16
C ILE A 74 -11.24 16.80 -15.03
N LEU A 75 -10.62 17.88 -15.49
CA LEU A 75 -9.38 17.91 -16.25
C LEU A 75 -8.27 18.61 -15.46
N VAL A 76 -7.04 18.08 -15.60
CA VAL A 76 -5.83 18.68 -15.03
C VAL A 76 -5.32 19.80 -15.95
N VAL A 77 -5.63 21.04 -15.61
CA VAL A 77 -5.38 22.20 -16.49
C VAL A 77 -4.04 22.87 -16.24
N GLY A 78 -3.43 22.73 -15.06
CA GLY A 78 -2.08 23.26 -14.82
C GLY A 78 -1.62 23.21 -13.37
N GLN A 79 -0.69 24.10 -13.04
CA GLN A 79 -0.12 24.24 -11.71
C GLN A 79 -0.16 25.70 -11.23
N LEU A 80 -0.27 25.89 -9.92
CA LEU A 80 -0.32 27.18 -9.25
C LEU A 80 0.58 27.12 -8.01
N ARG A 81 1.23 28.24 -7.67
CA ARG A 81 1.95 28.38 -6.39
C ARG A 81 1.16 29.27 -5.45
N LEU A 82 0.85 28.77 -4.26
CA LEU A 82 0.15 29.50 -3.21
C LEU A 82 1.07 29.71 -2.01
N SER A 83 0.93 30.83 -1.32
CA SER A 83 1.66 31.09 -0.07
C SER A 83 1.13 30.19 1.05
N ILE A 84 2.04 29.77 1.93
CA ILE A 84 1.72 29.01 3.13
C ILE A 84 1.65 29.98 4.31
N ASN A 85 0.55 29.94 5.05
CA ASN A 85 0.43 30.63 6.33
C ASN A 85 1.08 29.76 7.43
N THR A 86 2.41 29.78 7.55
CA THR A 86 3.07 29.21 8.74
C THR A 86 3.30 30.30 9.78
N THR A 87 2.82 30.06 10.99
CA THR A 87 3.00 30.95 12.16
C THR A 87 4.44 30.95 12.69
N SER A 88 5.31 30.05 12.20
CA SER A 88 6.71 29.97 12.58
C SER A 88 7.52 31.11 11.95
N THR A 89 8.42 31.71 12.74
CA THR A 89 9.19 32.92 12.40
C THR A 89 10.54 32.64 11.70
N SER A 90 10.79 31.41 11.23
CA SER A 90 12.06 31.03 10.62
C SER A 90 12.17 31.40 9.13
N SER A 91 13.27 32.08 8.80
CA SER A 91 13.85 32.50 7.50
C SER A 91 13.04 32.49 6.19
N ASN A 92 13.23 33.58 5.45
CA ASN A 92 12.43 34.15 4.36
C ASN A 92 12.62 33.54 2.94
N THR A 93 13.02 32.27 2.80
CA THR A 93 13.19 31.64 1.48
C THR A 93 11.94 30.86 1.08
N ASP A 94 11.06 31.52 0.30
CA ASP A 94 9.96 30.97 -0.51
C ASP A 94 9.05 29.91 0.14
N ARG A 95 8.14 30.36 1.03
CA ARG A 95 7.02 29.57 1.58
C ARG A 95 5.88 29.40 0.58
N TYR A 96 6.14 28.78 -0.57
CA TYR A 96 5.10 28.47 -1.54
C TYR A 96 4.83 26.96 -1.60
N ARG A 97 3.55 26.57 -1.60
CA ARG A 97 3.11 25.21 -1.95
C ARG A 97 2.67 25.18 -3.40
N SER A 98 3.07 24.12 -4.10
CA SER A 98 2.56 23.84 -5.44
C SER A 98 1.19 23.18 -5.34
N CYS A 99 0.24 23.67 -6.12
CA CYS A 99 -1.10 23.13 -6.24
C CYS A 99 -1.36 22.74 -7.69
N VAL A 100 -2.09 21.66 -7.90
CA VAL A 100 -2.60 21.27 -9.22
C VAL A 100 -3.95 21.95 -9.44
N VAL A 101 -4.13 22.56 -10.60
CA VAL A 101 -5.37 23.24 -10.98
C VAL A 101 -6.26 22.26 -11.73
N LEU A 102 -7.48 22.07 -11.22
CA LEU A 102 -8.47 21.12 -11.69
C LEU A 102 -9.71 21.87 -12.18
N SER A 103 -10.13 21.69 -13.42
CA SER A 103 -11.31 22.37 -13.96
C SER A 103 -12.27 21.42 -14.69
N THR A 104 -13.54 21.81 -14.79
CA THR A 104 -14.60 21.07 -15.50
C THR A 104 -14.77 21.53 -16.96
N THR A 105 -14.07 22.59 -17.37
CA THR A 105 -14.16 23.12 -18.74
C THR A 105 -13.56 22.12 -19.72
N ARG A 106 -14.42 21.49 -20.54
CA ARG A 106 -14.13 20.32 -21.38
C ARG A 106 -13.23 20.55 -22.60
N GLU A 107 -12.55 21.68 -22.72
CA GLU A 107 -11.88 22.05 -23.97
C GLU A 107 -10.38 22.28 -23.81
N GLU A 108 -9.58 21.52 -24.57
CA GLU A 108 -8.21 21.86 -24.96
C GLU A 108 -8.16 23.05 -25.95
N GLN A 109 -9.28 23.77 -26.14
CA GLN A 109 -9.26 25.02 -26.87
C GLN A 109 -8.26 25.94 -26.18
N LYS A 110 -7.42 26.60 -26.98
CA LYS A 110 -6.45 27.59 -26.49
C LYS A 110 -7.22 28.65 -25.72
N LEU A 111 -7.29 28.49 -24.40
CA LEU A 111 -7.85 29.50 -23.51
C LEU A 111 -7.09 30.79 -23.76
N ASP A 112 -7.83 31.87 -23.99
CA ASP A 112 -7.20 33.18 -24.02
C ASP A 112 -6.57 33.42 -22.66
N THR A 113 -5.37 33.97 -22.64
CA THR A 113 -4.55 34.13 -21.42
C THR A 113 -5.22 34.96 -20.32
N ASP A 114 -6.25 35.72 -20.68
CA ASP A 114 -6.99 36.60 -19.78
C ASP A 114 -8.33 35.97 -19.35
N GLU A 115 -8.65 34.77 -19.86
CA GLU A 115 -9.87 34.04 -19.49
C GLU A 115 -9.76 33.53 -18.05
N VAL A 116 -10.81 33.79 -17.29
CA VAL A 116 -10.92 33.39 -15.89
C VAL A 116 -11.85 32.19 -15.82
N ILE A 117 -11.33 31.05 -15.36
CA ILE A 117 -12.10 29.83 -15.23
C ILE A 117 -12.28 29.45 -13.75
N PRO A 118 -13.40 28.80 -13.38
CA PRO A 118 -13.53 28.16 -12.10
C PRO A 118 -12.66 26.89 -12.05
N ALA A 119 -11.94 26.72 -10.95
CA ALA A 119 -11.11 25.54 -10.71
C ALA A 119 -11.07 25.15 -9.23
N VAL A 120 -10.87 23.87 -8.97
CA VAL A 120 -10.50 23.35 -7.65
C VAL A 120 -8.99 23.21 -7.61
N LEU A 121 -8.38 23.47 -6.45
CA LEU A 121 -6.93 23.33 -6.28
C LEU A 121 -6.63 22.12 -5.40
N LEU A 122 -5.80 21.22 -5.90
CA LEU A 122 -5.26 20.11 -5.12
C LEU A 122 -3.86 20.50 -4.62
N PRO A 123 -3.69 20.78 -3.32
CA PRO A 123 -2.36 21.10 -2.78
C PRO A 123 -1.48 19.85 -2.75
N LEU A 124 -0.21 20.00 -3.15
CA LEU A 124 0.77 18.93 -3.14
C LEU A 124 1.60 18.96 -1.84
N THR A 125 1.78 17.80 -1.22
CA THR A 125 2.58 17.64 0.00
C THR A 125 4.08 17.67 -0.29
N SER A 126 4.51 17.32 -1.51
CA SER A 126 5.93 17.40 -1.89
C SER A 126 6.17 17.84 -3.34
N PRO A 127 7.32 18.49 -3.63
CA PRO A 127 7.72 18.79 -5.01
C PRO A 127 7.90 17.55 -5.90
N ALA A 128 8.14 16.38 -5.30
CA ALA A 128 8.26 15.12 -6.00
C ALA A 128 6.95 14.71 -6.69
N GLN A 129 5.80 14.97 -6.06
CA GLN A 129 4.48 14.69 -6.62
C GLN A 129 4.22 15.47 -7.91
N LEU A 130 4.59 16.76 -7.92
CA LEU A 130 4.49 17.60 -9.11
C LEU A 130 5.33 17.03 -10.26
N LYS A 131 6.54 16.55 -9.94
CA LYS A 131 7.44 15.92 -10.92
C LYS A 131 6.81 14.63 -11.48
N LEU A 132 6.25 13.78 -10.63
CA LEU A 132 5.57 12.55 -11.05
C LEU A 132 4.38 12.84 -11.97
N LEU A 133 3.54 13.80 -11.59
CA LEU A 133 2.40 14.26 -12.39
C LEU A 133 2.82 14.88 -13.72
N SER A 134 3.90 15.68 -13.74
CA SER A 134 4.38 16.31 -14.97
C SER A 134 4.87 15.27 -15.97
N PHE A 135 5.48 14.18 -15.49
CA PHE A 135 5.86 13.04 -16.34
C PHE A 135 4.65 12.27 -16.86
N ALA A 136 3.67 11.96 -16.01
CA ALA A 136 2.43 11.31 -16.44
C ALA A 136 1.68 12.12 -17.51
N LYS A 137 1.69 13.46 -17.42
CA LYS A 137 1.07 14.33 -18.42
C LYS A 137 1.89 14.46 -19.71
N ALA A 138 3.22 14.53 -19.61
CA ALA A 138 4.08 14.80 -20.76
C ALA A 138 3.96 13.76 -21.88
N SER A 139 3.61 12.51 -21.54
CA SER A 139 3.51 11.38 -22.48
C SER A 139 4.77 11.18 -23.33
N ARG A 140 5.94 11.56 -22.82
CA ARG A 140 7.25 11.39 -23.48
C ARG A 140 7.98 10.21 -22.86
N PRO A 141 8.51 9.26 -23.66
CA PRO A 141 9.28 8.13 -23.14
C PRO A 141 10.48 8.58 -22.28
N LEU A 142 10.72 7.87 -21.18
CA LEU A 142 11.79 8.16 -20.24
C LEU A 142 12.99 7.26 -20.42
N SER A 143 14.17 7.81 -20.12
CA SER A 143 15.35 6.98 -19.94
C SER A 143 15.22 6.12 -18.68
N LYS A 144 15.85 4.95 -18.72
CA LYS A 144 15.85 3.99 -17.60
C LYS A 144 16.29 4.61 -16.27
N SER A 145 17.37 5.38 -16.27
CA SER A 145 17.91 6.01 -15.05
C SER A 145 16.94 7.01 -14.43
N VAL A 146 16.25 7.80 -15.28
CA VAL A 146 15.23 8.74 -14.82
C VAL A 146 14.03 7.98 -14.27
N LEU A 147 13.56 6.94 -14.97
CA LEU A 147 12.42 6.14 -14.53
C LEU A 147 12.68 5.44 -13.19
N LEU A 148 13.84 4.81 -13.00
CA LEU A 148 14.22 4.19 -11.72
C LEU A 148 14.24 5.20 -10.57
N GLY A 149 14.78 6.39 -10.80
CA GLY A 149 14.77 7.46 -9.80
C GLY A 149 13.36 7.97 -9.47
N LEU A 150 12.42 7.90 -10.42
CA LEU A 150 11.03 8.27 -10.19
C LEU A 150 10.23 7.14 -9.51
N ASN A 151 10.51 5.88 -9.83
CA ASN A 151 9.83 4.72 -9.24
C ASN A 151 10.02 4.67 -7.71
N ALA A 152 11.21 5.04 -7.23
CA ALA A 152 11.47 5.16 -5.79
C ALA A 152 10.59 6.22 -5.10
N LEU A 153 10.18 7.27 -5.82
CA LEU A 153 9.27 8.31 -5.29
C LEU A 153 7.82 7.84 -5.24
N LEU A 154 7.43 6.87 -6.06
CA LEU A 154 6.09 6.30 -6.08
C LEU A 154 5.93 5.24 -4.97
N VAL A 155 6.90 4.35 -4.80
CA VAL A 155 6.73 3.14 -3.98
C VAL A 155 7.00 3.37 -2.49
N ASN A 156 7.85 4.34 -2.13
CA ASN A 156 8.24 4.59 -0.74
C ASN A 156 7.32 5.62 -0.05
N ARG A 157 6.01 5.53 -0.28
CA ARG A 157 5.00 6.42 0.31
C ARG A 157 4.04 5.60 1.15
N ASP A 158 4.06 5.81 2.45
CA ASP A 158 3.23 5.03 3.39
C ASP A 158 1.74 5.26 3.16
N GLY A 159 0.98 4.17 3.01
CA GLY A 159 -0.48 4.21 2.86
C GLY A 159 -0.93 4.88 1.56
N ALA A 160 -0.03 4.96 0.58
CA ALA A 160 -0.28 5.46 -0.75
C ALA A 160 -0.83 4.35 -1.67
N LEU A 161 -0.99 4.65 -2.95
CA LEU A 161 -1.59 3.73 -3.93
C LEU A 161 -0.93 2.35 -3.92
N PHE A 162 0.40 2.29 -3.98
CA PHE A 162 1.13 1.01 -4.07
C PHE A 162 0.87 0.11 -2.86
N ASP A 163 0.74 0.68 -1.67
CA ASP A 163 0.50 -0.08 -0.44
C ASP A 163 -0.93 -0.61 -0.34
N ASN A 164 -1.89 0.16 -0.84
CA ASN A 164 -3.32 -0.13 -0.71
C ASN A 164 -3.87 -1.05 -1.82
N LEU A 165 -3.05 -1.43 -2.79
CA LEU A 165 -3.45 -2.39 -3.81
C LEU A 165 -3.75 -3.77 -3.20
N PRO A 166 -4.73 -4.51 -3.74
CA PRO A 166 -5.16 -5.81 -3.19
C PRO A 166 -4.21 -6.94 -3.57
N TRP A 167 -2.94 -6.81 -3.21
CA TRP A 167 -1.90 -7.77 -3.57
C TRP A 167 -2.24 -9.19 -3.12
N SER A 168 -2.78 -9.36 -1.92
CA SER A 168 -3.10 -10.70 -1.39
C SER A 168 -4.31 -11.35 -2.06
N LEU A 169 -5.26 -10.56 -2.56
CA LEU A 169 -6.52 -11.06 -3.11
C LEU A 169 -6.46 -11.26 -4.62
N TRP A 170 -5.74 -10.40 -5.34
CA TRP A 170 -5.81 -10.32 -6.80
C TRP A 170 -4.52 -10.71 -7.53
N SER A 171 -3.38 -10.87 -6.84
CA SER A 171 -2.13 -11.27 -7.50
C SER A 171 -2.26 -12.66 -8.11
N VAL A 172 -2.00 -12.81 -9.41
CA VAL A 172 -2.03 -14.08 -10.13
C VAL A 172 -0.96 -15.02 -9.56
N ASP A 173 -1.40 -16.13 -8.98
CA ASP A 173 -0.52 -17.13 -8.37
C ASP A 173 -0.96 -18.54 -8.78
N PRO A 174 -0.64 -18.96 -10.02
CA PRO A 174 -1.12 -20.21 -10.59
C PRO A 174 -0.59 -21.46 -9.86
N GLN A 175 0.44 -21.29 -9.01
CA GLN A 175 1.04 -22.37 -8.23
C GLN A 175 0.60 -22.35 -6.75
N GLU A 176 -0.33 -21.47 -6.35
CA GLU A 176 -0.79 -21.33 -4.96
C GLU A 176 0.38 -21.14 -3.95
N ARG A 177 1.47 -20.45 -4.35
CA ARG A 177 2.66 -20.24 -3.50
C ARG A 177 2.41 -19.31 -2.32
N ASN A 178 1.35 -18.51 -2.38
CA ASN A 178 0.87 -17.68 -1.27
C ASN A 178 0.07 -18.49 -0.23
N TYR A 179 0.12 -19.81 -0.30
CA TYR A 179 -0.53 -20.71 0.66
C TYR A 179 0.51 -21.63 1.31
N ASP A 180 0.28 -21.97 2.58
CA ASP A 180 1.10 -22.96 3.26
C ASP A 180 0.78 -24.40 2.77
N ALA A 181 1.54 -25.40 3.23
CA ALA A 181 1.31 -26.80 2.87
C ALA A 181 -0.09 -27.32 3.29
N ALA A 182 -0.78 -26.63 4.19
CA ALA A 182 -2.14 -26.92 4.63
C ALA A 182 -3.21 -26.10 3.86
N LYS A 183 -2.81 -25.36 2.82
CA LYS A 183 -3.65 -24.46 2.01
C LYS A 183 -4.26 -23.29 2.77
N ASN A 184 -3.67 -22.89 3.89
CA ASN A 184 -4.02 -21.62 4.52
C ASN A 184 -3.30 -20.48 3.79
N PRO A 185 -3.95 -19.33 3.57
CA PRO A 185 -3.27 -18.17 3.02
C PRO A 185 -2.15 -17.75 3.98
N ILE A 186 -0.95 -17.57 3.43
CA ILE A 186 0.18 -17.01 4.16
C ILE A 186 -0.18 -15.56 4.56
N ASP A 187 0.37 -15.08 5.67
CA ASP A 187 0.16 -13.69 6.10
C ASP A 187 0.45 -12.69 4.96
N ALA A 188 -0.44 -11.70 4.77
CA ALA A 188 -0.39 -10.65 3.74
C ALA A 188 1.02 -10.03 3.57
N LYS A 189 1.76 -9.88 4.67
CA LYS A 189 3.13 -9.32 4.67
C LYS A 189 4.15 -10.15 3.88
N PHE A 190 3.90 -11.44 3.67
CA PHE A 190 4.79 -12.36 2.97
C PHE A 190 4.29 -12.74 1.58
N HIS A 191 3.16 -12.20 1.13
CA HIS A 191 2.68 -12.46 -0.23
C HIS A 191 3.71 -12.00 -1.26
N LEU A 192 4.00 -12.88 -2.21
CA LEU A 192 4.99 -12.64 -3.25
C LEU A 192 4.58 -11.49 -4.17
N GLY A 193 3.27 -11.29 -4.39
CA GLY A 193 2.75 -10.27 -5.28
C GLY A 193 3.33 -8.87 -5.04
N LYS A 194 3.20 -8.33 -3.82
CA LYS A 194 3.71 -6.97 -3.54
C LYS A 194 5.23 -6.87 -3.79
N ARG A 195 5.98 -7.92 -3.46
CA ARG A 195 7.44 -7.99 -3.63
C ARG A 195 7.85 -8.10 -5.10
N ASP A 196 7.09 -8.84 -5.90
CA ASP A 196 7.28 -8.96 -7.35
C ASP A 196 7.06 -7.63 -8.05
N ALA A 197 5.95 -6.96 -7.72
CA ALA A 197 5.63 -5.63 -8.21
C ALA A 197 6.75 -4.62 -7.87
N TYR A 198 7.28 -4.69 -6.65
CA TYR A 198 8.41 -3.87 -6.22
C TYR A 198 9.66 -4.14 -7.08
N ASN A 199 10.04 -5.40 -7.28
CA ASN A 199 11.19 -5.78 -8.10
C ASN A 199 11.05 -5.30 -9.55
N ARG A 200 9.83 -5.39 -10.11
CA ARG A 200 9.52 -4.90 -11.46
C ARG A 200 9.62 -3.38 -11.53
N LEU A 201 9.12 -2.64 -10.54
CA LEU A 201 9.32 -1.19 -10.44
C LEU A 201 10.80 -0.83 -10.31
N MET A 202 11.62 -1.66 -9.68
CA MET A 202 13.07 -1.45 -9.61
C MET A 202 13.84 -1.90 -10.86
N GLY A 203 13.13 -2.28 -11.93
CA GLY A 203 13.72 -2.58 -13.23
C GLY A 203 14.58 -3.82 -13.30
N LYS A 204 14.39 -4.74 -12.34
CA LYS A 204 14.99 -6.08 -12.40
C LYS A 204 14.53 -6.82 -13.65
N ASP A 205 13.27 -6.65 -14.03
CA ASP A 205 12.65 -7.42 -15.10
C ASP A 205 11.91 -6.50 -16.08
N TRP A 206 12.60 -5.55 -16.70
CA TRP A 206 12.04 -4.77 -17.81
C TRP A 206 12.29 -5.45 -19.16
N GLN A 207 11.34 -5.35 -20.08
CA GLN A 207 11.52 -5.90 -21.42
C GLN A 207 12.66 -5.20 -22.17
N GLY A 208 13.56 -5.99 -22.76
CA GLY A 208 14.72 -5.52 -23.53
C GLY A 208 15.80 -4.79 -22.72
N ARG A 209 15.55 -4.49 -21.44
CA ARG A 209 16.46 -3.79 -20.53
C ARG A 209 16.44 -4.35 -19.11
N SER A 210 16.07 -5.61 -18.93
CA SER A 210 16.06 -6.26 -17.61
C SER A 210 17.45 -6.20 -16.97
N LEU A 211 17.54 -6.10 -15.65
CA LEU A 211 18.82 -6.21 -14.93
C LEU A 211 19.12 -7.66 -14.50
N SER A 212 18.30 -8.63 -14.90
CA SER A 212 18.63 -10.05 -14.70
C SER A 212 19.92 -10.39 -15.45
N ILE A 213 20.68 -11.32 -14.88
CA ILE A 213 22.00 -11.70 -15.40
C ILE A 213 21.87 -12.29 -16.80
N GLY A 214 20.92 -13.20 -17.03
CA GLY A 214 20.66 -13.76 -18.37
C GLY A 214 20.36 -12.70 -19.43
N ASN A 215 19.55 -11.68 -19.11
CA ASN A 215 19.27 -10.60 -20.05
C ASN A 215 20.45 -9.63 -20.24
N MET A 216 21.31 -9.46 -19.25
CA MET A 216 22.60 -8.78 -19.46
C MET A 216 23.51 -9.60 -20.38
N ALA A 217 23.55 -10.92 -20.21
CA ALA A 217 24.37 -11.82 -21.01
C ALA A 217 23.93 -11.85 -22.47
N LEU A 218 22.63 -12.03 -22.74
CA LEU A 218 22.07 -12.00 -24.10
C LEU A 218 22.29 -10.67 -24.80
N ARG A 219 22.15 -9.54 -24.10
CA ARG A 219 22.44 -8.22 -24.69
C ARG A 219 23.89 -8.09 -25.10
N LEU A 220 24.81 -8.49 -24.23
CA LEU A 220 26.23 -8.45 -24.56
C LEU A 220 26.55 -9.40 -25.73
N LYS A 221 25.93 -10.58 -25.77
CA LYS A 221 26.05 -11.53 -26.87
C LYS A 221 25.62 -10.90 -28.19
N TYR A 222 24.41 -10.36 -28.29
CA TYR A 222 23.94 -9.76 -29.54
C TYR A 222 24.77 -8.54 -29.96
N MET A 223 25.34 -7.81 -29.00
CA MET A 223 26.30 -6.73 -29.28
C MET A 223 27.63 -7.24 -29.83
N LEU A 224 28.06 -8.47 -29.51
CA LEU A 224 29.27 -9.08 -30.04
C LEU A 224 29.01 -9.73 -31.41
N GLU A 225 27.85 -10.37 -31.59
CA GLU A 225 27.45 -10.99 -32.86
C GLU A 225 27.29 -9.95 -33.97
N ARG A 226 26.67 -8.78 -33.69
CA ARG A 226 26.54 -7.69 -34.66
C ARG A 226 27.87 -7.14 -35.15
N GLU A 227 28.88 -7.09 -34.28
CA GLU A 227 30.21 -6.62 -34.68
C GLU A 227 30.94 -7.63 -35.56
N GLN A 228 30.73 -8.94 -35.35
CA GLN A 228 31.30 -9.95 -36.24
C GLN A 228 30.77 -9.82 -37.67
N ASP A 229 29.49 -9.45 -37.81
CA ASP A 229 28.87 -9.21 -39.12
C ASP A 229 29.42 -7.90 -39.77
N ASP A 230 29.74 -6.87 -38.98
CA ASP A 230 30.26 -5.58 -39.48
C ASP A 230 31.79 -5.58 -39.74
N GLU A 231 32.56 -6.40 -39.01
CA GLU A 231 34.02 -6.52 -39.13
C GLU A 231 34.48 -7.18 -40.45
N GLU A 232 33.60 -7.91 -41.15
CA GLU A 232 33.91 -8.44 -42.49
C GLU A 232 34.10 -7.31 -43.54
N ASP A 233 33.64 -6.08 -43.25
CA ASP A 233 33.61 -4.96 -44.20
C ASP A 233 34.46 -3.72 -43.82
N GLN A 234 35.13 -3.65 -42.66
CA GLN A 234 35.85 -2.43 -42.20
C GLN A 234 37.27 -2.65 -41.62
N GLU A 235 38.20 -1.72 -41.90
CA GLU A 235 39.57 -1.70 -41.34
C GLU A 235 39.58 -1.30 -39.85
N GLN A 236 40.30 -2.09 -39.03
CA GLN A 236 40.44 -1.89 -37.57
C GLN A 236 40.93 -0.48 -37.20
N THR A 237 40.05 0.31 -36.58
CA THR A 237 40.38 1.63 -36.02
C THR A 237 40.70 1.53 -34.52
N ALA A 238 41.42 2.50 -33.97
CA ALA A 238 41.78 2.53 -32.54
C ALA A 238 40.56 2.59 -31.59
N GLU A 239 39.39 3.03 -32.06
CA GLU A 239 38.14 3.02 -31.28
C GLU A 239 37.63 1.59 -31.02
N SER A 240 37.82 0.66 -31.95
CA SER A 240 37.42 -0.76 -31.80
C SER A 240 38.09 -1.46 -30.61
N VAL A 241 39.36 -1.12 -30.31
CA VAL A 241 40.11 -1.71 -29.19
C VAL A 241 39.54 -1.26 -27.83
N GLN A 242 39.12 0.00 -27.73
CA GLN A 242 38.54 0.53 -26.49
C GLN A 242 37.11 -0.02 -26.24
N GLU A 243 36.37 -0.29 -27.30
CA GLU A 243 35.04 -0.90 -27.21
C GLU A 243 35.13 -2.40 -26.84
N ALA A 244 36.05 -3.14 -27.45
CA ALA A 244 36.31 -4.55 -27.10
C ALA A 244 36.72 -4.74 -25.62
N THR A 245 37.57 -3.85 -25.09
CA THR A 245 37.95 -3.88 -23.66
C THR A 245 36.77 -3.58 -22.73
N SER A 246 35.86 -2.68 -23.12
CA SER A 246 34.64 -2.42 -22.35
C SER A 246 33.71 -3.64 -22.32
N LYS A 247 33.50 -4.31 -23.45
CA LYS A 247 32.67 -5.51 -23.55
C LYS A 247 33.22 -6.69 -22.77
N PHE A 248 34.53 -6.89 -22.83
CA PHE A 248 35.23 -7.87 -22.02
C PHE A 248 35.04 -7.59 -20.51
N SER A 249 35.20 -6.33 -20.10
CA SER A 249 34.95 -5.93 -18.70
C SER A 249 33.51 -6.19 -18.26
N LEU A 250 32.54 -6.06 -19.19
CA LEU A 250 31.13 -6.35 -18.91
C LEU A 250 30.89 -7.86 -18.79
N ALA A 251 31.47 -8.68 -19.67
CA ALA A 251 31.39 -10.15 -19.58
C ALA A 251 31.97 -10.65 -18.26
N GLN A 252 33.16 -10.15 -17.89
CA GLN A 252 33.77 -10.41 -16.59
C GLN A 252 32.80 -10.06 -15.46
N ARG A 253 32.19 -8.87 -15.52
CA ARG A 253 31.28 -8.43 -14.47
C ARG A 253 30.01 -9.28 -14.38
N ILE A 254 29.45 -9.71 -15.50
CA ILE A 254 28.28 -10.59 -15.55
C ILE A 254 28.63 -11.92 -14.85
N LEU A 255 29.79 -12.51 -15.17
CA LEU A 255 30.24 -13.75 -14.58
C LEU A 255 30.54 -13.61 -13.08
N GLU A 256 31.13 -12.49 -12.64
CA GLU A 256 31.32 -12.19 -11.21
C GLU A 256 29.99 -12.12 -10.44
N VAL A 257 28.95 -11.55 -11.04
CA VAL A 257 27.63 -11.50 -10.41
C VAL A 257 27.01 -12.90 -10.36
N GLN A 258 27.13 -13.71 -11.42
CA GLN A 258 26.63 -15.10 -11.41
C GLN A 258 27.32 -15.95 -10.33
N ILE A 259 28.64 -15.80 -10.15
CA ILE A 259 29.37 -16.48 -9.08
C ILE A 259 28.82 -16.08 -7.70
N ARG A 260 28.51 -14.80 -7.50
CA ARG A 260 27.90 -14.35 -6.23
C ARG A 260 26.50 -14.90 -6.01
N GLU A 261 25.69 -15.02 -7.06
CA GLU A 261 24.37 -15.65 -6.96
C GLU A 261 24.50 -17.13 -6.57
N LEU A 262 25.41 -17.87 -7.21
CA LEU A 262 25.69 -19.27 -6.83
C LEU A 262 26.25 -19.41 -5.40
N GLU A 263 27.05 -18.45 -4.93
CA GLU A 263 27.50 -18.41 -3.53
C GLU A 263 26.33 -18.21 -2.56
N MET A 264 25.34 -17.40 -2.94
CA MET A 264 24.12 -17.21 -2.14
C MET A 264 23.23 -18.45 -2.16
N ASP A 265 23.02 -19.06 -3.32
CA ASP A 265 22.24 -20.30 -3.46
C ASP A 265 22.86 -21.44 -2.65
N LEU A 266 24.20 -21.56 -2.68
CA LEU A 266 24.92 -22.55 -1.88
C LEU A 266 24.72 -22.34 -0.38
N ALA A 267 24.70 -21.08 0.07
CA ALA A 267 24.39 -20.75 1.46
C ALA A 267 22.93 -21.09 1.84
N GLU A 268 22.00 -20.92 0.90
CA GLU A 268 20.60 -21.34 1.08
C GLU A 268 20.48 -22.87 1.17
N TRP A 269 21.16 -23.62 0.29
CA TRP A 269 21.21 -25.08 0.35
C TRP A 269 21.86 -25.59 1.63
N ASP A 270 22.93 -24.96 2.11
CA ASP A 270 23.55 -25.28 3.40
C ASP A 270 22.55 -25.10 4.57
N TYR A 271 21.74 -24.04 4.51
CA TYR A 271 20.68 -23.80 5.49
C TYR A 271 19.58 -24.86 5.40
N GLN A 272 19.06 -25.13 4.19
CA GLN A 272 18.01 -26.13 3.98
C GLN A 272 18.48 -27.53 4.42
N LEU A 273 19.73 -27.88 4.15
CA LEU A 273 20.34 -29.14 4.59
C LEU A 273 20.43 -29.22 6.12
N ALA A 274 20.74 -28.11 6.81
CA ALA A 274 20.69 -28.05 8.27
C ALA A 274 19.26 -28.23 8.82
N VAL A 275 18.25 -27.67 8.15
CA VAL A 275 16.82 -27.83 8.50
C VAL A 275 16.35 -29.27 8.26
N ALA A 276 16.66 -29.84 7.09
CA ALA A 276 16.30 -31.21 6.72
C ALA A 276 16.88 -32.24 7.69
N ARG A 277 18.15 -32.08 8.09
CA ARG A 277 18.79 -32.96 9.10
C ARG A 277 18.07 -32.98 10.45
N ASN A 278 17.43 -31.88 10.83
CA ASN A 278 16.71 -31.78 12.11
C ASN A 278 15.26 -32.26 12.01
N ASN A 279 14.58 -31.96 10.89
CA ASN A 279 13.13 -32.07 10.80
C ASN A 279 12.65 -33.16 9.84
N GLN A 280 13.40 -33.47 8.77
CA GLN A 280 12.96 -34.29 7.64
C GLN A 280 14.13 -35.11 7.08
N PRO A 281 14.54 -36.20 7.76
CA PRO A 281 15.70 -36.99 7.37
C PRO A 281 15.56 -37.62 5.97
N ASP A 282 14.32 -37.87 5.52
CA ASP A 282 14.03 -38.48 4.22
C ASP A 282 14.34 -37.55 3.04
N GLN A 283 14.47 -36.24 3.24
CA GLN A 283 14.80 -35.25 2.19
C GLN A 283 16.29 -34.90 2.14
N VAL A 284 17.10 -35.38 3.09
CA VAL A 284 18.51 -34.97 3.21
C VAL A 284 19.31 -35.35 1.97
N GLU A 285 19.06 -36.52 1.37
CA GLU A 285 19.81 -36.99 0.20
C GLU A 285 19.50 -36.14 -1.05
N GLU A 286 18.24 -35.72 -1.22
CA GLU A 286 17.82 -34.85 -2.34
C GLU A 286 18.48 -33.46 -2.22
N VAL A 287 18.39 -32.84 -1.03
CA VAL A 287 19.00 -31.53 -0.76
C VAL A 287 20.53 -31.58 -0.88
N GLU A 288 21.17 -32.70 -0.49
CA GLU A 288 22.61 -32.87 -0.62
C GLU A 288 23.05 -33.02 -2.08
N GLN A 289 22.25 -33.67 -2.94
CA GLN A 289 22.50 -33.74 -4.38
C GLN A 289 22.39 -32.37 -5.05
N GLU A 290 21.37 -31.58 -4.71
CA GLU A 290 21.19 -30.23 -5.25
C GLU A 290 22.32 -29.29 -4.82
N ARG A 291 22.74 -29.37 -3.55
CA ARG A 291 23.92 -28.66 -3.04
C ARG A 291 25.20 -29.02 -3.80
N GLN A 292 25.46 -30.31 -4.04
CA GLN A 292 26.65 -30.74 -4.79
C GLN A 292 26.62 -30.23 -6.23
N SER A 293 25.46 -30.29 -6.89
CA SER A 293 25.27 -29.71 -8.22
C SER A 293 25.59 -28.21 -8.24
N CYS A 294 25.09 -27.45 -7.26
CA CYS A 294 25.37 -26.02 -7.12
C CYS A 294 26.87 -25.74 -6.90
N GLN A 295 27.55 -26.54 -6.08
CA GLN A 295 28.99 -26.42 -5.84
C GLN A 295 29.81 -26.67 -7.11
N THR A 296 29.48 -27.70 -7.89
CA THR A 296 30.17 -28.00 -9.16
C THR A 296 30.02 -26.84 -10.15
N GLN A 297 28.82 -26.28 -10.30
CA GLN A 297 28.59 -25.12 -11.16
C GLN A 297 29.39 -23.88 -10.72
N LEU A 298 29.51 -23.66 -9.41
CA LEU A 298 30.28 -22.56 -8.85
C LEU A 298 31.77 -22.71 -9.14
N ASP A 299 32.31 -23.91 -9.03
CA ASP A 299 33.72 -24.19 -9.34
C ASP A 299 34.01 -24.04 -10.84
N GLU A 300 33.13 -24.55 -11.71
CA GLU A 300 33.22 -24.35 -13.17
C GLU A 300 33.21 -22.87 -13.55
N ASN A 301 32.32 -22.06 -12.95
CA ASN A 301 32.24 -20.63 -13.24
C ASN A 301 33.46 -19.86 -12.73
N ARG A 302 34.06 -20.27 -11.61
CA ARG A 302 35.35 -19.72 -11.14
C ARG A 302 36.50 -20.06 -12.07
N GLU A 303 36.52 -21.27 -12.64
CA GLU A 303 37.50 -21.64 -13.66
C GLU A 303 37.33 -20.82 -14.94
N LYS A 304 36.09 -20.63 -15.42
CA LYS A 304 35.80 -19.75 -16.56
C LYS A 304 36.25 -18.31 -16.31
N LEU A 305 36.03 -17.78 -15.10
CA LEU A 305 36.49 -16.44 -14.74
C LEU A 305 38.03 -16.34 -14.77
N LYS A 306 38.73 -17.36 -14.29
CA LYS A 306 40.20 -17.42 -14.37
C LYS A 306 40.68 -17.49 -15.82
N ALA A 307 40.07 -18.36 -16.63
CA ALA A 307 40.39 -18.48 -18.05
C ALA A 307 40.14 -17.18 -18.82
N LEU A 308 39.12 -16.41 -18.42
CA LEU A 308 38.83 -15.10 -18.97
C LEU A 308 39.92 -14.10 -18.57
N LEU A 309 40.39 -14.10 -17.32
CA LEU A 309 41.41 -13.18 -16.80
C LEU A 309 42.85 -13.51 -17.25
N GLU A 310 43.14 -14.74 -17.67
CA GLU A 310 44.46 -15.11 -18.15
C GLU A 310 44.80 -14.37 -19.46
N PRO A 311 45.95 -13.68 -19.54
CA PRO A 311 46.31 -12.93 -20.72
C PRO A 311 46.45 -13.87 -21.92
N VAL A 312 45.71 -13.58 -22.99
CA VAL A 312 45.74 -14.30 -24.28
C VAL A 312 47.08 -14.01 -24.98
N GLU A 313 48.19 -14.44 -24.39
CA GLU A 313 49.53 -14.22 -24.95
C GLU A 313 49.97 -15.37 -25.86
N LEU A 314 49.21 -16.47 -25.98
CA LEU A 314 49.62 -17.69 -26.69
C LEU A 314 48.51 -18.50 -27.40
N ALA A 315 47.32 -17.94 -27.66
CA ALA A 315 46.24 -18.71 -28.30
C ALA A 315 46.46 -18.88 -29.82
N ASP A 316 46.41 -20.12 -30.29
CA ASP A 316 46.37 -20.51 -31.70
C ASP A 316 45.29 -19.71 -32.46
N GLU A 317 45.57 -19.36 -33.72
CA GLU A 317 44.75 -18.52 -34.62
C GLU A 317 43.29 -19.01 -34.85
N ALA A 318 42.86 -20.12 -34.24
CA ALA A 318 41.59 -20.77 -34.47
C ALA A 318 40.48 -20.44 -33.44
N SER A 319 40.79 -19.90 -32.25
CA SER A 319 39.74 -19.49 -31.28
C SER A 319 39.83 -18.00 -30.98
N THR A 320 38.99 -17.20 -31.64
CA THR A 320 38.86 -15.79 -31.28
C THR A 320 38.34 -15.67 -29.83
N PRO A 321 38.90 -14.77 -29.00
CA PRO A 321 38.46 -14.55 -27.61
C PRO A 321 36.96 -14.25 -27.51
N THR A 322 36.38 -13.68 -28.56
CA THR A 322 34.95 -13.45 -28.73
C THR A 322 34.11 -14.72 -28.67
N GLY A 323 34.58 -15.83 -29.25
CA GLY A 323 33.86 -17.11 -29.24
C GLY A 323 33.74 -17.73 -27.84
N ILE A 324 34.79 -17.60 -27.03
CA ILE A 324 34.78 -18.04 -25.61
C ILE A 324 33.77 -17.20 -24.82
N ILE A 325 33.78 -15.87 -25.02
CA ILE A 325 32.83 -14.96 -24.36
C ILE A 325 31.39 -15.31 -24.75
N ILE A 326 31.09 -15.51 -26.04
CA ILE A 326 29.75 -15.88 -26.50
C ILE A 326 29.29 -17.21 -25.89
N SER A 327 30.18 -18.22 -25.78
CA SER A 327 29.87 -19.49 -25.11
C SER A 327 29.49 -19.27 -23.64
N ILE A 328 30.28 -18.49 -22.90
CA ILE A 328 30.00 -18.17 -21.49
C ILE A 328 28.65 -17.44 -21.37
N LEU A 329 28.37 -16.46 -22.24
CA LEU A 329 27.13 -15.71 -22.19
C LEU A 329 25.89 -16.57 -22.52
N ASN A 330 26.02 -17.54 -23.43
CA ASN A 330 24.97 -18.53 -23.70
C ASN A 330 24.73 -19.40 -22.47
N GLU A 331 25.78 -19.93 -21.86
CA GLU A 331 25.66 -20.75 -20.65
C GLU A 331 25.04 -19.97 -19.48
N VAL A 332 25.40 -18.70 -19.31
CA VAL A 332 24.78 -17.81 -18.32
C VAL A 332 23.28 -17.66 -18.62
N ALA A 333 22.92 -17.37 -19.87
CA ALA A 333 21.53 -17.20 -20.29
C ALA A 333 20.72 -18.50 -20.09
N ASP A 334 21.23 -19.63 -20.57
CA ASP A 334 20.64 -20.95 -20.45
C ASP A 334 20.45 -21.31 -18.97
N TRP A 335 21.47 -21.13 -18.12
CA TRP A 335 21.38 -21.30 -16.67
C TRP A 335 20.26 -20.47 -16.05
N THR A 336 20.04 -19.25 -16.55
CA THR A 336 18.96 -18.40 -16.04
C THR A 336 17.57 -18.93 -16.39
N THR A 337 17.45 -19.80 -17.40
CA THR A 337 16.18 -20.43 -17.85
C THR A 337 16.05 -21.91 -17.55
N ASP A 338 17.14 -22.61 -17.21
CA ASP A 338 17.26 -24.07 -17.32
C ASP A 338 16.48 -24.87 -16.27
N TYR A 339 15.81 -24.22 -15.33
CA TYR A 339 14.72 -24.85 -14.59
C TYR A 339 13.37 -24.56 -15.23
N GLY A 340 13.21 -24.86 -16.53
CA GLY A 340 11.95 -24.76 -17.30
C GLY A 340 10.71 -25.41 -16.66
N LYS A 341 10.85 -26.01 -15.47
CA LYS A 341 9.81 -26.34 -14.51
C LYS A 341 8.98 -25.13 -14.03
N ASN A 342 9.54 -23.90 -14.01
CA ASN A 342 8.88 -22.71 -13.45
C ASN A 342 8.94 -21.48 -14.39
N LYS A 343 8.24 -21.54 -15.53
CA LYS A 343 8.05 -20.36 -16.38
C LYS A 343 7.25 -19.29 -15.62
N ALA A 344 7.78 -18.07 -15.60
CA ALA A 344 7.11 -16.96 -14.93
C ALA A 344 5.74 -16.64 -15.57
N PRO A 345 4.66 -16.49 -14.77
CA PRO A 345 3.34 -16.11 -15.28
C PRO A 345 3.32 -14.67 -15.83
N TYR A 346 4.17 -13.82 -15.28
CA TYR A 346 4.44 -12.45 -15.73
C TYR A 346 5.91 -12.13 -15.48
N ARG A 347 6.40 -11.08 -16.14
CA ARG A 347 7.80 -10.68 -16.05
C ARG A 347 8.12 -10.14 -14.64
N GLY A 348 9.16 -10.69 -14.02
CA GLY A 348 9.61 -10.33 -12.67
C GLY A 348 8.86 -10.96 -11.51
N ALA A 349 8.07 -12.00 -11.80
CA ALA A 349 7.50 -12.86 -10.77
C ALA A 349 8.63 -13.57 -10.00
N MET A 350 8.74 -13.37 -8.69
CA MET A 350 9.77 -14.04 -7.90
C MET A 350 9.47 -15.54 -7.76
N GLY A 351 10.54 -16.31 -7.55
CA GLY A 351 10.47 -17.77 -7.47
C GLY A 351 10.20 -18.44 -8.82
N TYR A 352 10.23 -17.67 -9.90
CA TYR A 352 10.18 -18.18 -11.28
C TYR A 352 11.48 -17.80 -12.00
N ALA A 353 11.81 -18.57 -13.04
CA ALA A 353 12.90 -18.21 -13.93
C ALA A 353 12.59 -16.88 -14.63
N PRO A 354 13.54 -15.92 -14.68
CA PRO A 354 13.33 -14.66 -15.37
C PRO A 354 13.05 -14.91 -16.86
N MET A 355 12.14 -14.11 -17.42
CA MET A 355 11.89 -14.14 -18.86
C MET A 355 13.08 -13.56 -19.60
N LEU A 356 13.71 -14.37 -20.46
CA LEU A 356 14.78 -13.91 -21.33
C LEU A 356 14.24 -13.03 -22.46
N ASP A 357 14.97 -11.96 -22.76
CA ASP A 357 14.69 -11.01 -23.83
C ASP A 357 15.09 -11.62 -25.17
N THR A 358 14.18 -11.56 -26.14
CA THR A 358 14.49 -11.87 -27.54
C THR A 358 15.32 -10.75 -28.16
N MET A 359 15.94 -11.01 -29.32
CA MET A 359 16.65 -9.97 -30.07
C MET A 359 15.73 -8.80 -30.42
N ASP A 360 14.49 -9.10 -30.83
CA ASP A 360 13.45 -8.09 -31.09
C ASP A 360 13.14 -7.23 -29.86
N ASP A 361 13.10 -7.83 -28.66
CA ASP A 361 12.87 -7.10 -27.41
C ASP A 361 14.00 -6.10 -27.11
N ILE A 362 15.24 -6.49 -27.41
CA ILE A 362 16.44 -5.68 -27.15
C ILE A 362 16.56 -4.53 -28.15
N GLU A 363 16.24 -4.79 -29.41
CA GLU A 363 16.24 -3.78 -30.47
C GLU A 363 15.09 -2.79 -30.31
N GLY A 364 13.92 -3.26 -29.87
CA GLY A 364 12.76 -2.45 -29.51
C GLY A 364 12.84 -1.75 -28.15
N SER A 365 13.97 -1.88 -27.43
CA SER A 365 14.10 -1.59 -25.99
C SER A 365 14.02 -0.11 -25.56
N THR A 366 13.55 0.81 -26.40
CA THR A 366 13.08 2.09 -25.89
C THR A 366 11.90 1.82 -24.97
N LEU A 367 12.14 1.94 -23.66
CA LEU A 367 11.10 1.72 -22.67
C LEU A 367 9.89 2.60 -23.04
N PRO A 368 8.70 2.01 -23.26
CA PRO A 368 7.52 2.76 -23.66
C PRO A 368 6.97 3.62 -22.51
N TYR A 369 7.59 3.56 -21.33
CA TYR A 369 7.16 4.24 -20.12
C TYR A 369 7.44 5.73 -20.19
N THR A 370 6.39 6.50 -20.00
CA THR A 370 6.42 7.95 -19.88
C THR A 370 6.45 8.40 -18.41
N SER A 371 6.07 7.50 -17.50
CA SER A 371 6.05 7.71 -16.06
C SER A 371 6.09 6.38 -15.28
N PRO A 372 6.40 6.42 -13.97
CA PRO A 372 6.25 5.25 -13.08
C PRO A 372 4.87 4.61 -13.11
N TYR A 373 3.83 5.41 -13.37
CA TYR A 373 2.45 4.95 -13.42
C TYR A 373 2.17 4.07 -14.64
N ASP A 374 2.97 4.17 -15.71
CA ASP A 374 2.85 3.24 -16.85
C ASP A 374 3.32 1.84 -16.44
N VAL A 375 4.42 1.75 -15.69
CA VAL A 375 4.90 0.49 -15.12
C VAL A 375 3.89 -0.06 -14.12
N LEU A 376 3.31 0.81 -13.28
CA LEU A 376 2.26 0.39 -12.35
C LEU A 376 1.02 -0.11 -13.09
N LYS A 377 0.58 0.55 -14.16
CA LYS A 377 -0.53 0.11 -15.01
C LYS A 377 -0.27 -1.29 -15.59
N GLU A 378 0.94 -1.55 -16.07
CA GLU A 378 1.34 -2.88 -16.55
C GLU A 378 1.35 -3.92 -15.43
N ILE A 379 1.78 -3.56 -14.22
CA ILE A 379 1.67 -4.45 -13.05
C ILE A 379 0.20 -4.75 -12.70
N LEU A 380 -0.66 -3.73 -12.71
CA LEU A 380 -2.10 -3.93 -12.47
C LEU A 380 -2.71 -4.89 -13.50
N ASP A 381 -2.29 -4.76 -14.76
CA ASP A 381 -2.74 -5.60 -15.85
C ASP A 381 -2.21 -7.03 -15.72
N ASP A 382 -0.90 -7.22 -15.72
CA ASP A 382 -0.30 -8.56 -15.81
C ASP A 382 -0.39 -9.33 -14.51
N GLN A 383 -0.16 -8.66 -13.39
CA GLN A 383 0.02 -9.31 -12.10
C GLN A 383 -1.29 -9.35 -11.30
N LEU A 384 -2.05 -8.25 -11.27
CA LEU A 384 -3.35 -8.24 -10.56
C LEU A 384 -4.52 -8.64 -11.46
N ASN A 385 -4.28 -8.80 -12.76
CA ASN A 385 -5.32 -9.03 -13.77
C ASN A 385 -6.49 -8.07 -13.63
N CYS A 386 -6.19 -6.78 -13.47
CA CYS A 386 -7.18 -5.73 -13.27
C CYS A 386 -6.90 -4.50 -14.13
N GLU A 387 -7.94 -3.70 -14.33
CA GLU A 387 -7.85 -2.43 -15.04
C GLU A 387 -8.39 -1.30 -14.17
N VAL A 388 -7.79 -0.11 -14.31
CA VAL A 388 -8.33 1.10 -13.70
C VAL A 388 -9.48 1.58 -14.58
N ILE A 389 -10.69 1.70 -14.02
CA ILE A 389 -11.88 2.15 -14.76
C ILE A 389 -12.27 3.60 -14.46
N GLY A 390 -11.71 4.19 -13.40
CA GLY A 390 -11.94 5.58 -13.04
C GLY A 390 -11.15 6.00 -11.81
N ALA A 391 -11.05 7.32 -11.62
CA ALA A 391 -10.49 7.93 -10.42
C ALA A 391 -11.52 8.87 -9.79
N VAL A 392 -11.53 8.95 -8.47
CA VAL A 392 -12.40 9.83 -7.70
C VAL A 392 -11.53 10.68 -6.79
N LEU A 393 -11.82 11.97 -6.74
CA LEU A 393 -11.31 12.88 -5.72
C LEU A 393 -12.42 13.12 -4.70
N GLU A 394 -12.08 12.94 -3.42
CA GLU A 394 -13.03 13.03 -2.32
C GLU A 394 -12.47 13.86 -1.16
N ASN A 395 -13.38 14.34 -0.30
CA ASN A 395 -12.99 15.00 0.93
C ASN A 395 -12.56 13.94 1.95
N SER A 396 -11.29 13.93 2.31
CA SER A 396 -10.75 13.05 3.33
C SER A 396 -10.81 13.63 4.74
N SER A 397 -11.11 14.93 4.89
CA SER A 397 -11.16 15.56 6.21
C SER A 397 -12.38 15.10 7.00
N LEU A 398 -12.13 14.74 8.27
CA LEU A 398 -13.17 14.44 9.27
C LEU A 398 -13.66 15.69 10.00
N LEU A 399 -13.00 16.82 9.81
CA LEU A 399 -13.35 18.08 10.46
C LEU A 399 -14.41 18.82 9.65
N GLU A 400 -15.50 19.23 10.31
CA GLU A 400 -16.55 20.00 9.65
C GLU A 400 -16.00 21.34 9.15
N GLY A 401 -16.47 21.77 7.97
CA GLY A 401 -15.99 22.99 7.31
C GLY A 401 -14.56 22.92 6.76
N THR A 402 -13.85 21.80 6.95
CA THR A 402 -12.51 21.59 6.40
C THR A 402 -12.57 20.74 5.13
N LEU A 403 -11.77 21.11 4.14
CA LEU A 403 -11.60 20.35 2.91
C LEU A 403 -10.14 19.92 2.78
N ALA A 404 -9.93 18.60 2.79
CA ALA A 404 -8.68 17.97 2.41
C ALA A 404 -9.00 17.03 1.24
N LEU A 405 -8.36 17.23 0.10
CA LEU A 405 -8.64 16.46 -1.11
C LEU A 405 -7.65 15.32 -1.25
N GLU A 406 -8.17 14.10 -1.29
CA GLU A 406 -7.39 12.90 -1.60
C GLU A 406 -8.08 12.05 -2.67
N GLY A 407 -7.39 10.99 -3.09
CA GLY A 407 -7.76 10.18 -4.24
C GLY A 407 -8.28 8.80 -3.86
N ALA A 408 -9.09 8.24 -4.75
CA ALA A 408 -9.40 6.82 -4.78
C ALA A 408 -9.46 6.34 -6.22
N LEU A 409 -8.89 5.16 -6.48
CA LEU A 409 -8.98 4.49 -7.77
C LEU A 409 -10.06 3.42 -7.74
N ILE A 410 -10.79 3.32 -8.84
CA ILE A 410 -11.74 2.25 -9.05
C ILE A 410 -11.06 1.22 -9.96
N LEU A 411 -10.75 0.07 -9.39
CA LEU A 411 -10.18 -1.06 -10.11
C LEU A 411 -11.28 -2.05 -10.46
N ARG A 412 -11.16 -2.71 -11.62
CA ARG A 412 -12.00 -3.82 -12.04
C ARG A 412 -11.12 -5.00 -12.41
N ARG A 413 -11.34 -6.15 -11.79
CA ARG A 413 -10.67 -7.39 -12.19
C ARG A 413 -11.16 -7.80 -13.57
N LYS A 414 -10.25 -8.10 -14.49
CA LYS A 414 -10.58 -8.54 -15.84
C LYS A 414 -11.22 -9.92 -15.77
N THR A 415 -12.26 -10.14 -16.58
CA THR A 415 -12.85 -11.47 -16.76
C THR A 415 -12.00 -12.26 -17.73
N ALA A 416 -11.63 -13.50 -17.37
CA ALA A 416 -10.94 -14.37 -18.31
C ALA A 416 -11.83 -14.60 -19.54
N GLN A 417 -11.22 -14.65 -20.72
CA GLN A 417 -11.93 -14.97 -21.94
C GLN A 417 -11.69 -16.42 -22.28
N LYS A 418 -12.76 -17.22 -22.37
CA LYS A 418 -12.71 -18.61 -22.74
C LYS A 418 -13.28 -18.79 -24.13
N THR A 419 -12.47 -19.30 -25.05
CA THR A 419 -12.94 -19.69 -26.37
C THR A 419 -13.62 -21.05 -26.27
N ILE A 420 -14.92 -21.08 -26.56
CA ILE A 420 -15.75 -22.29 -26.57
C ILE A 420 -16.12 -22.57 -28.03
N ASN A 421 -15.81 -23.77 -28.50
CA ASN A 421 -16.26 -24.24 -29.81
C ASN A 421 -17.71 -24.73 -29.73
N LEU A 422 -18.65 -23.99 -30.33
CA LEU A 422 -20.06 -24.36 -30.40
C LEU A 422 -20.47 -24.49 -31.87
N ALA A 423 -20.91 -25.70 -32.25
CA ALA A 423 -21.33 -26.02 -33.62
C ALA A 423 -20.29 -25.76 -34.73
N GLY A 424 -19.00 -25.80 -34.39
CA GLY A 424 -17.90 -25.54 -35.33
C GLY A 424 -17.51 -24.06 -35.44
N GLU A 425 -18.15 -23.17 -34.67
CA GLU A 425 -17.75 -21.77 -34.52
C GLU A 425 -17.07 -21.55 -33.16
N GLU A 426 -15.96 -20.81 -33.18
CA GLU A 426 -15.26 -20.37 -31.97
C GLU A 426 -15.97 -19.15 -31.38
N LEU A 427 -16.55 -19.31 -30.19
CA LEU A 427 -17.19 -18.23 -29.44
C LEU A 427 -16.35 -17.88 -28.22
N ILE A 428 -15.98 -16.60 -28.09
CA ILE A 428 -15.28 -16.09 -26.92
C ILE A 428 -16.32 -15.68 -25.87
N VAL A 429 -16.33 -16.37 -24.73
CA VAL A 429 -17.22 -16.11 -23.61
C VAL A 429 -16.40 -15.64 -22.41
N ASN A 430 -16.87 -14.61 -21.71
CA ASN A 430 -16.25 -14.17 -20.47
C ASN A 430 -16.52 -15.19 -19.36
N ASP A 431 -15.46 -15.82 -18.86
CA ASP A 431 -15.48 -16.67 -17.69
C ASP A 431 -15.39 -15.79 -16.43
N GLN A 432 -16.52 -15.68 -15.73
CA GLN A 432 -16.61 -14.92 -14.47
C GLN A 432 -16.18 -15.75 -13.27
N GLU A 433 -16.03 -17.07 -13.44
CA GLU A 433 -15.69 -18.00 -12.37
C GLU A 433 -14.18 -18.26 -12.30
N GLU A 434 -13.43 -17.98 -13.37
CA GLU A 434 -11.97 -18.07 -13.37
C GLU A 434 -11.35 -17.16 -12.29
N ASP A 435 -10.58 -17.78 -11.39
CA ASP A 435 -10.03 -17.14 -10.22
C ASP A 435 -8.51 -16.97 -10.28
N PHE A 436 -7.84 -17.50 -11.31
CA PHE A 436 -6.39 -17.46 -11.52
C PHE A 436 -5.57 -17.94 -10.31
N GLY A 437 -6.11 -18.91 -9.56
CA GLY A 437 -5.49 -19.43 -8.33
C GLY A 437 -5.83 -18.65 -7.05
N ASN A 438 -6.67 -17.61 -7.14
CA ASN A 438 -7.07 -16.79 -6.00
C ASN A 438 -8.48 -17.13 -5.52
N GLN A 439 -8.59 -17.99 -4.51
CA GLN A 439 -9.88 -18.38 -3.95
C GLN A 439 -10.73 -17.15 -3.56
N GLY A 440 -11.90 -17.03 -4.19
CA GLY A 440 -12.91 -16.02 -3.86
C GLY A 440 -12.88 -14.76 -4.72
N GLY A 441 -11.82 -14.50 -5.47
CA GLY A 441 -11.79 -13.39 -6.41
C GLY A 441 -12.53 -13.73 -7.70
N LYS A 442 -13.45 -12.87 -8.15
CA LYS A 442 -14.25 -13.11 -9.36
C LYS A 442 -13.89 -12.16 -10.50
N GLY A 443 -13.95 -12.64 -11.73
CA GLY A 443 -13.84 -11.77 -12.90
C GLY A 443 -14.94 -10.70 -12.88
N GLY A 444 -14.57 -9.45 -13.17
CA GLY A 444 -15.49 -8.31 -13.15
C GLY A 444 -15.71 -7.69 -11.77
N GLU A 445 -15.10 -8.25 -10.72
CA GLU A 445 -15.15 -7.66 -9.39
C GLU A 445 -14.52 -6.27 -9.39
N THR A 446 -15.20 -5.31 -8.78
CA THR A 446 -14.71 -3.94 -8.63
C THR A 446 -14.24 -3.69 -7.21
N MET A 447 -13.10 -3.03 -7.06
CA MET A 447 -12.56 -2.60 -5.78
C MET A 447 -12.21 -1.13 -5.82
N LEU A 448 -12.44 -0.45 -4.70
CA LEU A 448 -12.00 0.91 -4.50
C LEU A 448 -10.70 0.91 -3.71
N VAL A 449 -9.66 1.52 -4.24
CA VAL A 449 -8.33 1.60 -3.63
C VAL A 449 -8.04 3.04 -3.25
N GLU A 450 -7.84 3.28 -1.97
CA GLU A 450 -7.53 4.61 -1.45
C GLU A 450 -6.08 4.99 -1.80
N CYS A 451 -5.86 6.24 -2.18
CA CYS A 451 -4.54 6.75 -2.53
C CYS A 451 -4.46 8.26 -2.27
N ASP A 452 -3.29 8.84 -2.54
CA ASP A 452 -3.17 10.29 -2.47
C ASP A 452 -3.76 10.93 -3.74
N GLY A 453 -4.20 12.19 -3.63
CA GLY A 453 -4.87 12.87 -4.74
C GLY A 453 -4.01 12.97 -6.01
N ASP A 454 -2.69 13.15 -5.85
CA ASP A 454 -1.76 13.21 -6.98
C ASP A 454 -1.60 11.86 -7.70
N GLU A 455 -1.66 10.75 -6.97
CA GLU A 455 -1.57 9.40 -7.54
C GLU A 455 -2.83 9.04 -8.31
N ALA A 456 -4.00 9.39 -7.76
CA ALA A 456 -5.27 9.21 -8.45
C ALA A 456 -5.31 10.00 -9.77
N LEU A 457 -4.84 11.27 -9.75
CA LEU A 457 -4.72 12.09 -10.95
C LEU A 457 -3.73 11.50 -11.95
N ALA A 458 -2.55 11.09 -11.50
CA ALA A 458 -1.50 10.58 -12.38
C ALA A 458 -1.90 9.25 -13.03
N MET A 459 -2.46 8.31 -12.25
CA MET A 459 -3.01 7.07 -12.78
C MET A 459 -4.16 7.32 -13.75
N ALA A 460 -5.04 8.29 -13.47
CA ALA A 460 -6.12 8.62 -14.38
C ALA A 460 -5.61 9.16 -15.73
N LEU A 461 -4.60 10.02 -15.70
CA LEU A 461 -3.93 10.54 -16.90
C LEU A 461 -3.27 9.40 -17.70
N THR A 462 -2.53 8.53 -17.02
CA THR A 462 -1.84 7.38 -17.63
C THR A 462 -2.81 6.35 -18.22
N CYS A 463 -3.90 6.05 -17.52
CA CYS A 463 -4.93 5.12 -17.99
C CYS A 463 -5.94 5.76 -18.96
N LYS A 464 -5.91 7.09 -19.12
CA LYS A 464 -6.89 7.87 -19.90
C LYS A 464 -8.32 7.62 -19.45
N VAL A 465 -8.54 7.58 -18.13
CA VAL A 465 -9.85 7.37 -17.50
C VAL A 465 -10.36 8.68 -16.89
N PRO A 466 -11.69 8.85 -16.77
CA PRO A 466 -12.25 10.07 -16.20
C PRO A 466 -11.87 10.22 -14.71
N ILE A 467 -11.64 11.46 -14.32
CA ILE A 467 -11.49 11.88 -12.92
C ILE A 467 -12.82 12.48 -12.49
N HIS A 468 -13.41 11.93 -11.45
CA HIS A 468 -14.66 12.40 -10.89
C HIS A 468 -14.43 13.17 -9.59
N LEU A 469 -15.14 14.27 -9.41
CA LEU A 469 -15.20 14.99 -8.15
C LEU A 469 -16.62 14.99 -7.60
N GLU A 470 -16.74 14.86 -6.29
CA GLU A 470 -18.01 15.03 -5.60
C GLU A 470 -18.57 16.45 -5.85
N PRO A 471 -19.82 16.60 -6.32
CA PRO A 471 -20.39 17.91 -6.65
C PRO A 471 -20.35 18.90 -5.48
N GLY A 472 -20.62 18.43 -4.26
CA GLY A 472 -20.57 19.27 -3.06
C GLY A 472 -19.17 19.79 -2.73
N ILE A 473 -18.11 19.16 -3.24
CA ILE A 473 -16.75 19.72 -3.14
C ILE A 473 -16.60 20.85 -4.13
N TRP A 474 -16.98 20.64 -5.40
CA TRP A 474 -16.88 21.67 -6.43
C TRP A 474 -17.60 22.97 -6.03
N ASP A 475 -18.83 22.85 -5.51
CA ASP A 475 -19.64 24.01 -5.13
C ASP A 475 -19.03 24.81 -3.98
N ARG A 476 -18.32 24.15 -3.06
CA ARG A 476 -17.70 24.78 -1.88
C ARG A 476 -16.27 25.26 -2.11
N ALA A 477 -15.54 24.62 -3.02
CA ALA A 477 -14.09 24.75 -3.14
C ALA A 477 -13.61 25.42 -4.43
N ASN A 478 -14.51 25.72 -5.36
CA ASN A 478 -14.10 26.35 -6.61
C ASN A 478 -13.52 27.76 -6.35
N VAL A 479 -12.45 28.06 -7.06
CA VAL A 479 -11.71 29.31 -7.04
C VAL A 479 -11.55 29.76 -8.48
N LEU A 480 -11.65 31.07 -8.69
CA LEU A 480 -11.36 31.67 -9.99
C LEU A 480 -9.85 31.76 -10.22
N VAL A 481 -9.38 31.18 -11.33
CA VAL A 481 -7.97 31.16 -11.73
C VAL A 481 -7.82 31.71 -13.15
N SER A 482 -6.65 32.30 -13.43
CA SER A 482 -6.27 32.78 -14.76
C SER A 482 -4.89 32.26 -15.14
N GLN A 483 -4.69 31.90 -16.40
CA GLN A 483 -3.43 31.36 -16.90
C GLN A 483 -2.36 32.47 -16.96
N LEU A 484 -1.12 32.17 -16.54
CA LEU A 484 0.00 33.09 -16.69
C LEU A 484 0.63 32.94 -18.08
N LYS A 485 0.91 34.06 -18.74
CA LYS A 485 1.70 34.08 -19.99
C LYS A 485 3.13 33.63 -19.71
N THR A 486 3.46 32.40 -20.08
CA THR A 486 4.85 31.94 -20.13
C THR A 486 5.42 32.22 -21.51
N GLU A 487 6.28 33.23 -21.63
CA GLU A 487 6.90 33.66 -22.89
C GLU A 487 7.90 32.65 -23.49
N LYS A 488 8.25 31.60 -22.74
CA LYS A 488 9.20 30.57 -23.17
C LYS A 488 8.47 29.25 -23.38
N GLU A 489 8.69 28.64 -24.54
CA GLU A 489 8.34 27.24 -24.75
C GLU A 489 8.96 26.38 -23.64
N ALA A 490 8.14 25.56 -23.00
CA ALA A 490 8.53 24.69 -21.90
C ALA A 490 9.58 23.67 -22.36
N THR A 491 10.86 24.03 -22.27
CA THR A 491 11.98 23.12 -22.54
C THR A 491 12.23 22.18 -21.36
N HIS A 492 11.85 22.59 -20.15
CA HIS A 492 12.02 21.79 -18.94
C HIS A 492 10.74 20.99 -18.60
N ILE A 493 10.92 19.74 -18.18
CA ILE A 493 9.82 18.86 -17.73
C ILE A 493 8.99 19.46 -16.58
N LYS A 494 9.61 20.35 -15.77
CA LYS A 494 8.91 21.06 -14.69
C LYS A 494 7.88 22.08 -15.20
N ASP A 495 7.96 22.43 -16.47
CA ASP A 495 7.11 23.43 -17.13
C ASP A 495 6.02 22.78 -18.00
N VAL A 496 5.86 21.44 -17.94
CA VAL A 496 4.82 20.71 -18.70
C VAL A 496 3.41 21.11 -18.26
N LEU A 497 3.24 21.44 -16.98
CA LEU A 497 1.99 22.01 -16.49
C LEU A 497 2.07 23.54 -16.64
N PRO A 498 1.12 24.18 -17.36
CA PRO A 498 1.12 25.63 -17.47
C PRO A 498 0.93 26.27 -16.09
N LEU A 499 1.54 27.44 -15.90
CA LEU A 499 1.43 28.20 -14.66
C LEU A 499 0.12 28.98 -14.64
N TRP A 500 -0.55 28.96 -13.50
CA TRP A 500 -1.79 29.68 -13.23
C TRP A 500 -1.59 30.64 -12.06
N LYS A 501 -2.49 31.61 -11.93
CA LYS A 501 -2.59 32.51 -10.79
C LYS A 501 -4.01 32.49 -10.24
N ALA A 502 -4.15 32.38 -8.92
CA ALA A 502 -5.44 32.58 -8.25
C ALA A 502 -5.83 34.06 -8.34
N ARG A 503 -7.11 34.34 -8.65
CA ARG A 503 -7.62 35.71 -8.69
C ARG A 503 -7.70 36.34 -7.31
N ASN A 504 -7.96 35.53 -6.28
CA ASN A 504 -7.94 35.97 -4.90
C ASN A 504 -6.51 35.88 -4.34
N PRO A 505 -5.82 37.01 -4.07
CA PRO A 505 -4.46 37.00 -3.55
C PRO A 505 -4.37 36.56 -2.07
N GLU A 506 -5.48 36.56 -1.34
CA GLU A 506 -5.53 36.15 0.08
C GLU A 506 -5.66 34.63 0.24
N LEU A 507 -5.82 33.90 -0.86
CA LEU A 507 -5.94 32.44 -0.82
C LEU A 507 -4.63 31.83 -0.34
N THR A 508 -4.68 31.17 0.81
CA THR A 508 -3.53 30.50 1.44
C THR A 508 -3.85 29.04 1.69
N VAL A 509 -2.81 28.21 1.70
CA VAL A 509 -2.92 26.79 2.05
C VAL A 509 -2.54 26.62 3.52
N ARG A 510 -3.35 25.87 4.28
CA ARG A 510 -3.09 25.50 5.68
C ARG A 510 -2.96 23.98 5.82
N ASN A 511 -2.28 23.50 6.86
CA ASN A 511 -2.32 22.07 7.16
C ASN A 511 -3.59 21.73 7.96
N GLU A 512 -4.08 20.51 7.81
CA GLU A 512 -5.14 19.98 8.67
C GLU A 512 -4.64 19.92 10.13
N GLY A 513 -5.52 20.22 11.09
CA GLY A 513 -5.17 20.20 12.51
C GLY A 513 -4.32 21.39 13.02
N ASP A 514 -3.89 22.33 12.17
CA ASP A 514 -3.26 23.57 12.64
C ASP A 514 -4.25 24.33 13.55
N ALA A 515 -3.81 24.59 14.79
CA ALA A 515 -4.65 25.12 15.85
C ALA A 515 -5.36 26.40 15.36
N GLN A 516 -6.69 26.38 15.39
CA GLN A 516 -7.49 27.59 15.25
C GLN A 516 -7.15 28.49 16.44
N THR A 517 -6.25 29.46 16.25
CA THR A 517 -6.18 30.59 17.16
C THR A 517 -7.57 31.23 17.17
N LYS A 518 -8.17 31.29 18.37
CA LYS A 518 -9.54 31.77 18.65
C LYS A 518 -9.86 33.16 18.07
N GLU A 519 -8.87 33.86 17.52
CA GLU A 519 -8.98 35.22 16.98
C GLU A 519 -9.15 35.29 15.46
N THR A 520 -8.96 34.19 14.72
CA THR A 520 -9.32 34.16 13.29
C THR A 520 -10.74 33.66 13.10
N GLU A 521 -11.70 34.58 13.12
CA GLU A 521 -12.97 34.39 12.41
C GLU A 521 -12.69 33.83 11.02
N GLU A 522 -13.55 32.92 10.56
CA GLU A 522 -13.54 32.07 9.36
C GLU A 522 -13.05 32.73 8.06
N THR A 523 -11.78 33.13 8.03
CA THR A 523 -11.19 33.85 6.91
C THR A 523 -10.68 32.85 5.88
N SER A 524 -11.59 32.57 4.94
CA SER A 524 -11.38 32.48 3.48
C SER A 524 -10.40 31.46 2.91
N SER A 525 -9.84 30.54 3.69
CA SER A 525 -8.97 29.46 3.16
C SER A 525 -9.70 28.11 3.13
N PRO A 526 -10.45 27.80 2.05
CA PRO A 526 -11.19 26.54 1.92
C PRO A 526 -10.30 25.34 1.61
N ILE A 527 -8.96 25.48 1.61
CA ILE A 527 -8.04 24.45 1.10
C ILE A 527 -7.04 24.07 2.19
N ARG A 528 -7.09 22.80 2.63
CA ARG A 528 -6.13 22.24 3.57
C ARG A 528 -5.38 21.05 2.99
N ILE A 529 -4.15 20.86 3.47
CA ILE A 529 -3.35 19.67 3.22
C ILE A 529 -3.67 18.64 4.32
N PRO A 530 -4.05 17.40 3.97
CA PRO A 530 -4.26 16.35 4.97
C PRO A 530 -2.96 16.11 5.75
N ARG A 531 -3.07 15.88 7.06
CA ARG A 531 -1.90 15.47 7.87
C ARG A 531 -1.53 14.03 7.50
N THR A 532 -0.38 13.88 6.85
CA THR A 532 0.24 12.58 6.56
C THR A 532 1.47 12.37 7.45
N THR A 533 1.88 11.11 7.66
CA THR A 533 3.13 10.74 8.35
C THR A 533 4.34 11.55 7.86
N THR A 534 4.40 11.82 6.56
CA THR A 534 5.46 12.60 5.90
C THR A 534 5.47 14.09 6.28
N SER A 535 4.32 14.69 6.59
CA SER A 535 4.22 16.09 7.00
C SER A 535 4.84 16.35 8.39
N LEU A 536 4.97 15.32 9.22
CA LEU A 536 5.61 15.40 10.53
C LEU A 536 7.15 15.38 10.43
N PHE A 537 7.74 14.75 9.40
CA PHE A 537 9.20 14.83 9.21
C PHE A 537 9.67 16.24 8.88
N ASP A 538 8.85 17.04 8.17
CA ASP A 538 9.11 18.47 8.00
C ASP A 538 9.13 19.17 9.38
N SER A 539 8.22 18.81 10.30
CA SER A 539 8.17 19.37 11.66
C SER A 539 9.29 18.88 12.60
N ILE A 540 9.89 17.71 12.36
CA ILE A 540 11.06 17.22 13.11
C ILE A 540 12.29 18.08 12.85
N PHE A 541 12.39 18.68 11.65
CA PHE A 541 13.45 19.64 11.32
C PHE A 541 13.05 21.09 11.65
N GLU A 542 11.80 21.34 12.04
CA GLU A 542 11.42 22.63 12.61
C GLU A 542 11.92 22.71 14.06
N PRO A 543 12.56 23.83 14.46
CA PRO A 543 12.95 24.01 15.85
C PRO A 543 11.68 24.05 16.70
N THR A 544 11.44 22.98 17.47
CA THR A 544 10.42 22.96 18.52
C THR A 544 10.60 24.19 19.41
N PRO A 545 9.52 24.89 19.79
CA PRO A 545 9.62 26.02 20.70
C PRO A 545 10.37 25.59 21.97
N GLU A 546 11.35 26.39 22.40
CA GLU A 546 12.31 26.10 23.49
C GLU A 546 11.69 25.72 24.85
N ASN A 547 10.36 25.71 24.96
CA ASN A 547 9.59 25.40 26.16
C ASN A 547 8.68 24.17 26.04
N ALA A 548 8.68 23.43 24.93
CA ALA A 548 7.96 22.16 24.86
C ALA A 548 8.80 21.07 25.56
N PRO A 549 8.34 20.46 26.66
CA PRO A 549 9.06 19.35 27.28
C PRO A 549 9.13 18.19 26.27
N SER A 550 10.33 17.91 25.76
CA SER A 550 10.63 16.75 24.94
C SER A 550 10.67 15.48 25.80
N GLY A 551 9.59 15.21 26.54
CA GLY A 551 9.40 13.92 27.15
C GLY A 551 9.34 12.89 26.03
N LEU A 552 10.21 11.88 26.07
CA LEU A 552 10.16 10.72 25.16
C LEU A 552 8.80 9.98 25.19
N PHE A 553 7.95 10.30 26.16
CA PHE A 553 6.58 9.83 26.32
C PHE A 553 5.71 11.04 26.65
N PRO A 554 4.70 11.40 25.83
CA PRO A 554 3.73 12.42 26.18
C PRO A 554 2.92 11.93 27.37
N THR A 555 2.85 12.79 28.37
CA THR A 555 1.94 12.66 29.50
C THR A 555 0.53 13.17 29.16
N ASP A 556 0.32 13.62 27.92
CA ASP A 556 -0.94 14.20 27.46
C ASP A 556 -1.95 13.07 27.20
N ASN A 557 -2.65 12.66 28.26
CA ASN A 557 -3.86 11.84 28.19
C ASN A 557 -5.08 12.78 28.14
N PRO A 558 -5.57 13.19 26.96
CA PRO A 558 -6.67 14.15 26.83
C PRO A 558 -8.00 13.58 27.33
N ILE A 559 -8.13 12.25 27.42
CA ILE A 559 -9.36 11.55 27.81
C ILE A 559 -9.08 10.79 29.11
N GLN A 560 -9.72 11.20 30.20
CA GLN A 560 -9.49 10.68 31.55
C GLN A 560 -10.60 9.76 32.05
N SER A 561 -11.80 9.84 31.46
CA SER A 561 -12.96 9.01 31.84
C SER A 561 -13.68 8.45 30.62
N LEU A 562 -14.44 7.36 30.84
CA LEU A 562 -15.29 6.77 29.81
C LEU A 562 -16.41 7.73 29.35
N ASP A 563 -16.97 8.51 30.27
CA ASP A 563 -18.01 9.50 29.93
C ASP A 563 -17.48 10.57 28.97
N GLN A 564 -16.27 11.08 29.21
CA GLN A 564 -15.61 12.04 28.29
C GLN A 564 -15.41 11.43 26.91
N TYR A 565 -15.08 10.14 26.84
CA TYR A 565 -14.92 9.45 25.57
C TYR A 565 -16.25 9.29 24.82
N ASP A 566 -17.33 8.98 25.52
CA ASP A 566 -18.66 8.77 24.94
C ASP A 566 -19.31 10.09 24.47
N GLU A 567 -18.97 11.21 25.10
CA GLU A 567 -19.38 12.54 24.67
C GLU A 567 -18.73 12.99 23.36
N LEU A 568 -17.60 12.40 22.97
CA LEU A 568 -16.90 12.75 21.73
C LEU A 568 -17.60 12.13 20.51
N ASN A 569 -18.10 13.01 19.63
CA ASN A 569 -18.47 12.62 18.27
C ASN A 569 -17.21 12.24 17.45
N ASN A 570 -17.39 11.67 16.25
CA ASN A 570 -16.27 11.27 15.39
C ASN A 570 -15.32 12.44 15.07
N GLU A 571 -15.86 13.65 14.92
CA GLU A 571 -15.06 14.86 14.73
C GLU A 571 -14.21 15.16 15.97
N GLY A 572 -14.80 15.12 17.16
CA GLY A 572 -14.12 15.31 18.44
C GLY A 572 -13.01 14.29 18.65
N LYS A 573 -13.28 13.02 18.32
CA LYS A 573 -12.26 11.95 18.33
C LYS A 573 -11.11 12.24 17.37
N ALA A 574 -11.41 12.65 16.14
CA ALA A 574 -10.40 13.03 15.15
C ALA A 574 -9.57 14.26 15.57
N ARG A 575 -10.21 15.28 16.17
CA ARG A 575 -9.53 16.46 16.73
C ARG A 575 -8.61 16.06 17.87
N THR A 576 -9.07 15.20 18.77
CA THR A 576 -8.25 14.67 19.87
C THR A 576 -7.03 13.93 19.34
N LEU A 577 -7.21 13.01 18.38
CA LEU A 577 -6.10 12.31 17.71
C LEU A 577 -5.08 13.29 17.11
N MET A 578 -5.52 14.32 16.39
CA MET A 578 -4.60 15.30 15.80
C MET A 578 -3.93 16.23 16.80
N THR A 579 -4.49 16.36 18.01
CA THR A 579 -3.92 17.17 19.09
C THR A 579 -2.83 16.41 19.85
N ILE A 580 -2.91 15.07 19.90
CA ILE A 580 -1.92 14.23 20.56
C ILE A 580 -0.61 14.25 19.75
N SER A 581 0.48 14.67 20.40
CA SER A 581 1.81 14.79 19.79
C SER A 581 2.40 13.47 19.29
N ASN A 582 1.97 12.34 19.86
CA ASN A 582 2.39 11.00 19.46
C ASN A 582 1.64 10.39 18.29
N PHE A 583 0.52 11.00 17.87
CA PHE A 583 -0.27 10.42 16.81
C PHE A 583 0.37 10.70 15.45
N ASN A 584 1.11 9.71 14.96
CA ASN A 584 1.73 9.74 13.64
C ASN A 584 0.88 9.01 12.58
N GLY A 585 -0.31 8.54 12.93
CA GLY A 585 -1.16 7.76 12.04
C GLY A 585 -1.92 8.59 11.00
N LYS A 586 -2.42 7.93 9.95
CA LYS A 586 -3.39 8.51 9.01
C LYS A 586 -4.81 8.33 9.57
N LEU A 587 -5.61 9.40 9.56
CA LEU A 587 -7.01 9.30 9.96
C LEU A 587 -7.81 8.49 8.92
N PRO A 588 -8.81 7.69 9.34
CA PRO A 588 -9.67 6.95 8.44
C PRO A 588 -10.52 7.89 7.59
N ARG A 589 -10.88 7.47 6.37
CA ARG A 589 -11.73 8.29 5.49
C ARG A 589 -13.14 8.45 6.07
N PRO A 590 -13.81 9.59 5.85
CA PRO A 590 -15.21 9.76 6.23
C PRO A 590 -16.14 8.67 5.69
N ARG A 591 -15.87 8.16 4.47
CA ARG A 591 -16.62 7.05 3.87
C ARG A 591 -16.53 5.76 4.68
N VAL A 592 -15.35 5.43 5.21
CA VAL A 592 -15.11 4.21 6.00
C VAL A 592 -15.96 4.26 7.27
N LEU A 593 -15.94 5.40 7.97
CA LEU A 593 -16.75 5.60 9.18
C LEU A 593 -18.25 5.55 8.91
N ARG A 594 -18.74 6.17 7.83
CA ARG A 594 -20.17 6.09 7.46
C ARG A 594 -20.61 4.64 7.19
N LYS A 595 -19.71 3.81 6.65
CA LYS A 595 -19.99 2.39 6.40
C LYS A 595 -20.07 1.60 7.71
N GLU A 596 -19.19 1.90 8.66
CA GLU A 596 -19.18 1.29 10.00
C GLU A 596 -20.39 1.70 10.84
N GLU A 597 -20.79 2.97 10.78
CA GLU A 597 -22.02 3.46 11.39
C GLU A 597 -23.28 2.73 10.87
N ALA A 598 -23.28 2.36 9.58
CA ALA A 598 -24.36 1.61 8.97
C ALA A 598 -24.39 0.14 9.41
N THR A 599 -23.22 -0.48 9.66
CA THR A 599 -23.15 -1.88 10.10
C THR A 599 -23.42 -2.06 11.59
N ARG A 600 -23.20 -1.01 12.42
CA ARG A 600 -23.47 -0.98 13.88
C ARG A 600 -22.94 -2.19 14.66
N ARG A 601 -21.85 -2.80 14.21
CA ARG A 601 -21.25 -3.98 14.85
C ARG A 601 -19.77 -3.75 15.07
N GLY A 602 -19.39 -3.51 16.32
CA GLY A 602 -18.00 -3.40 16.76
C GLY A 602 -17.53 -1.96 16.98
N MET A 603 -16.26 -1.85 17.34
CA MET A 603 -15.53 -0.59 17.44
C MET A 603 -15.41 0.06 16.06
N ASN A 604 -15.53 1.39 16.02
CA ASN A 604 -15.22 2.13 14.79
C ASN A 604 -13.68 2.17 14.60
N THR A 605 -13.22 2.33 13.37
CA THR A 605 -11.77 2.46 13.07
C THR A 605 -11.10 3.64 13.76
N LEU A 606 -11.85 4.73 14.02
CA LEU A 606 -11.36 5.83 14.86
C LEU A 606 -11.16 5.39 16.33
N ASP A 607 -12.01 4.51 16.82
CA ASP A 607 -11.93 4.01 18.19
C ASP A 607 -10.70 3.11 18.34
N ASP A 608 -10.42 2.27 17.35
CA ASP A 608 -9.21 1.43 17.31
C ASP A 608 -7.91 2.25 17.36
N LEU A 609 -7.90 3.45 16.76
CA LEU A 609 -6.75 4.36 16.79
C LEU A 609 -6.65 5.14 18.11
N LEU A 610 -7.80 5.51 18.70
CA LEU A 610 -7.85 6.35 19.88
C LEU A 610 -7.68 5.55 21.17
N VAL A 611 -8.29 4.37 21.27
CA VAL A 611 -8.31 3.53 22.49
C VAL A 611 -6.91 3.22 23.03
N PRO A 612 -5.89 2.88 22.20
CA PRO A 612 -4.53 2.69 22.67
C PRO A 612 -3.91 3.93 23.34
N LEU A 613 -4.39 5.12 22.97
CA LEU A 613 -3.89 6.43 23.43
C LEU A 613 -4.70 7.03 24.59
N ILE A 614 -5.72 6.33 25.09
CA ILE A 614 -6.51 6.75 26.26
C ILE A 614 -5.87 6.19 27.54
N ASP A 615 -6.16 6.81 28.69
CA ASP A 615 -5.82 6.26 30.00
C ASP A 615 -6.30 4.81 30.15
N GLU A 616 -5.43 3.96 30.67
CA GLU A 616 -5.66 2.52 30.86
C GLU A 616 -7.01 2.21 31.53
N SER A 617 -7.40 3.00 32.54
CA SER A 617 -8.65 2.77 33.27
C SER A 617 -9.88 2.94 32.36
N ALA A 618 -9.91 4.00 31.55
CA ALA A 618 -10.98 4.26 30.59
C ALA A 618 -10.90 3.29 29.39
N ARG A 619 -9.69 2.98 28.88
CA ARG A 619 -9.47 1.95 27.85
C ARG A 619 -10.07 0.61 28.26
N ARG A 620 -9.81 0.17 29.49
CA ARG A 620 -10.29 -1.13 29.97
C ARG A 620 -11.80 -1.15 30.21
N GLN A 621 -12.35 -0.07 30.77
CA GLN A 621 -13.81 0.07 30.91
C GLN A 621 -14.50 0.00 29.54
N TYR A 622 -13.91 0.65 28.53
CA TYR A 622 -14.37 0.57 27.15
C TYR A 622 -14.30 -0.86 26.58
N LEU A 623 -13.16 -1.55 26.73
CA LEU A 623 -12.98 -2.94 26.28
C LEU A 623 -13.95 -3.91 26.96
N MET A 624 -14.22 -3.75 28.26
CA MET A 624 -15.21 -4.55 28.97
C MET A 624 -16.62 -4.35 28.41
N ARG A 625 -17.00 -3.09 28.14
CA ARG A 625 -18.30 -2.76 27.54
C ARG A 625 -18.43 -3.31 26.12
N ASP A 626 -17.38 -3.19 25.31
CA ASP A 626 -17.38 -3.72 23.95
C ASP A 626 -17.42 -5.25 23.92
N ALA A 627 -16.68 -5.95 24.80
CA ALA A 627 -16.78 -7.40 24.97
C ALA A 627 -18.19 -7.83 25.39
N GLU A 628 -18.83 -7.09 26.31
CA GLU A 628 -20.23 -7.32 26.72
C GLU A 628 -21.20 -7.15 25.54
N LEU A 629 -21.03 -6.12 24.72
CA LEU A 629 -21.85 -5.87 23.52
C LEU A 629 -21.67 -6.95 22.44
N ARG A 630 -20.46 -7.50 22.31
CA ARG A 630 -20.16 -8.62 21.40
C ARG A 630 -20.63 -9.97 21.95
N GLY A 631 -20.94 -10.05 23.24
CA GLY A 631 -21.27 -11.29 23.93
C GLY A 631 -20.06 -12.21 24.16
N ASP A 632 -18.85 -11.64 24.17
CA ASP A 632 -17.60 -12.38 24.42
C ASP A 632 -17.34 -12.45 25.92
N THR A 633 -17.85 -13.51 26.55
CA THR A 633 -17.77 -13.70 28.00
C THR A 633 -16.35 -14.02 28.47
N GLU A 634 -15.52 -14.63 27.62
CA GLU A 634 -14.16 -15.05 27.97
C GLU A 634 -13.24 -13.84 28.12
N THR A 635 -13.21 -12.94 27.12
CA THR A 635 -12.43 -11.70 27.22
C THR A 635 -12.92 -10.80 28.34
N LEU A 636 -14.23 -10.75 28.58
CA LEU A 636 -14.81 -9.99 29.69
C LEU A 636 -14.40 -10.55 31.06
N GLU A 637 -14.37 -11.87 31.25
CA GLU A 637 -13.87 -12.49 32.49
C GLU A 637 -12.38 -12.26 32.68
N GLN A 638 -11.58 -12.39 31.62
CA GLN A 638 -10.15 -12.08 31.65
C GLN A 638 -9.92 -10.62 32.07
N LEU A 639 -10.62 -9.68 31.43
CA LEU A 639 -10.55 -8.25 31.75
C LEU A 639 -11.07 -7.94 33.16
N ARG A 640 -11.94 -8.76 33.76
CA ARG A 640 -12.35 -8.60 35.17
C ARG A 640 -11.32 -9.15 36.16
N ASN A 641 -10.60 -10.21 35.78
CA ASN A 641 -9.64 -10.87 36.65
C ASN A 641 -8.28 -10.16 36.67
N GLU A 642 -7.85 -9.59 35.55
CA GLU A 642 -6.51 -8.98 35.42
C GLU A 642 -6.46 -7.51 35.88
N LYS A 643 -7.26 -7.09 36.87
CA LYS A 643 -7.35 -5.67 37.28
C LYS A 643 -6.00 -5.12 37.71
N THR A 644 -5.61 -3.98 37.15
CA THR A 644 -4.33 -3.35 37.48
C THR A 644 -4.42 -2.67 38.84
N LYS A 645 -3.29 -2.51 39.53
CA LYS A 645 -3.29 -1.96 40.91
C LYS A 645 -3.81 -0.53 40.91
N ARG A 646 -3.43 0.23 39.88
CA ARG A 646 -3.93 1.59 39.64
C ARG A 646 -5.46 1.61 39.47
N GLN A 647 -6.02 0.68 38.73
CA GLN A 647 -7.47 0.60 38.51
C GLN A 647 -8.21 0.23 39.81
N ILE A 648 -7.69 -0.74 40.58
CA ILE A 648 -8.26 -1.11 41.87
C ILE A 648 -8.29 0.11 42.80
N ALA A 649 -7.21 0.90 42.83
CA ALA A 649 -7.15 2.14 43.61
C ALA A 649 -8.21 3.17 43.14
N LYS A 650 -8.34 3.42 41.82
CA LYS A 650 -9.38 4.32 41.29
C LYS A 650 -10.81 3.85 41.61
N GLU A 651 -11.11 2.57 41.44
CA GLU A 651 -12.44 2.01 41.76
C GLU A 651 -12.74 2.13 43.27
N ASN A 652 -11.75 1.88 44.13
CA ASN A 652 -11.90 2.06 45.58
C ASN A 652 -12.10 3.53 45.97
N ALA A 653 -11.43 4.46 45.27
CA ALA A 653 -11.64 5.91 45.45
C ALA A 653 -13.08 6.31 45.08
N GLU A 654 -13.61 5.81 43.97
CA GLU A 654 -15.00 6.07 43.55
C GLU A 654 -16.02 5.50 44.54
N VAL A 655 -15.77 4.29 45.06
CA VAL A 655 -16.61 3.68 46.10
C VAL A 655 -16.58 4.50 47.39
N ALA A 656 -15.39 4.94 47.82
CA ALA A 656 -15.25 5.81 49.00
C ALA A 656 -15.99 7.14 48.82
N ARG A 657 -15.90 7.75 47.63
CA ARG A 657 -16.61 8.97 47.27
C ARG A 657 -18.14 8.79 47.28
N ALA A 658 -18.63 7.65 46.80
CA ALA A 658 -20.07 7.33 46.83
C ALA A 658 -20.60 7.12 48.26
N VAL A 659 -19.75 6.64 49.18
CA VAL A 659 -20.06 6.46 50.60
C VAL A 659 -19.91 7.77 51.40
N GLY A 660 -19.19 8.77 50.85
CA GLY A 660 -18.90 10.05 51.50
C GLY A 660 -17.75 9.99 52.50
N ASP A 661 -16.80 9.06 52.30
CA ASP A 661 -15.58 8.94 53.11
C ASP A 661 -14.42 9.68 52.42
N ASP A 662 -14.27 10.96 52.75
CA ASP A 662 -13.30 11.86 52.11
C ASP A 662 -11.84 11.42 52.38
N ASP A 663 -11.53 10.94 53.59
CA ASP A 663 -10.19 10.50 53.98
C ASP A 663 -9.76 9.25 53.19
N ALA A 664 -10.67 8.30 53.00
CA ALA A 664 -10.42 7.12 52.19
C ALA A 664 -10.29 7.47 50.71
N THR A 665 -11.08 8.44 50.22
CA THR A 665 -11.03 8.91 48.83
C THR A 665 -9.66 9.52 48.52
N GLU A 666 -9.17 10.46 49.34
CA GLU A 666 -7.86 11.11 49.16
C GLU A 666 -6.72 10.08 49.18
N ARG A 667 -6.80 9.09 50.08
CA ARG A 667 -5.81 8.03 50.16
C ARG A 667 -5.74 7.19 48.88
N TRP A 668 -6.88 6.75 48.37
CA TRP A 668 -6.93 5.92 47.16
C TRP A 668 -6.59 6.71 45.90
N GLU A 669 -6.92 8.00 45.83
CA GLU A 669 -6.47 8.90 44.76
C GLU A 669 -4.94 9.07 44.77
N ALA A 670 -4.34 9.32 45.94
CA ALA A 670 -2.89 9.40 46.07
C ALA A 670 -2.19 8.08 45.72
N GLU A 671 -2.82 6.94 46.02
CA GLU A 671 -2.32 5.61 45.64
C GLU A 671 -2.43 5.36 44.13
N ALA A 672 -3.51 5.80 43.48
CA ALA A 672 -3.66 5.75 42.03
C ALA A 672 -2.68 6.67 41.29
N GLU A 673 -2.42 7.86 41.82
CA GLU A 673 -1.40 8.81 41.33
C GLU A 673 -0.01 8.20 41.45
N LEU A 674 0.32 7.61 42.61
CA LEU A 674 1.58 6.91 42.83
C LEU A 674 1.81 5.78 41.81
N TYR A 675 0.80 4.96 41.52
CA TYR A 675 0.92 3.91 40.51
C TYR A 675 1.02 4.45 39.08
N GLY A 676 0.50 5.66 38.82
CA GLY A 676 0.73 6.38 37.56
C GLY A 676 2.18 6.85 37.45
N ASP A 677 2.71 7.49 38.49
CA ASP A 677 4.06 8.04 38.54
C ASP A 677 5.17 6.97 38.49
N LEU A 678 4.86 5.76 38.95
CA LEU A 678 5.79 4.62 38.92
C LEU A 678 6.00 4.03 37.51
N ARG A 679 5.29 4.51 36.48
CA ARG A 679 5.41 4.02 35.09
C ARG A 679 6.39 4.85 34.26
N ALA A 680 7.08 4.19 33.33
CA ALA A 680 7.93 4.86 32.34
C ALA A 680 7.09 5.32 31.14
N ASP A 681 6.08 4.53 30.77
CA ASP A 681 5.11 4.83 29.72
C ASP A 681 3.69 4.72 30.29
N VAL A 682 2.94 5.81 30.22
CA VAL A 682 1.56 5.93 30.72
C VAL A 682 0.57 5.17 29.82
N THR A 683 0.94 4.90 28.57
CA THR A 683 0.08 4.26 27.56
C THR A 683 0.15 2.72 27.59
N GLN A 684 1.17 2.13 28.23
CA GLN A 684 1.30 0.68 28.37
C GLN A 684 0.55 0.11 29.59
N ASP A 685 -0.06 -1.07 29.42
CA ASP A 685 -0.76 -1.78 30.48
C ASP A 685 0.20 -2.30 31.56
N GLU A 686 -0.26 -2.31 32.83
CA GLU A 686 0.52 -2.89 33.93
C GLU A 686 0.76 -4.39 33.70
N GLY A 687 1.99 -4.77 33.36
CA GLY A 687 2.38 -6.16 33.09
C GLY A 687 2.58 -6.53 31.62
N ALA A 688 2.24 -5.64 30.68
CA ALA A 688 2.57 -5.78 29.25
C ALA A 688 4.05 -5.49 28.94
N TYR A 689 4.81 -4.99 29.94
CA TYR A 689 6.25 -4.79 29.86
C TYR A 689 6.97 -6.11 29.55
N SER A 690 7.57 -6.19 28.36
CA SER A 690 8.52 -7.26 28.06
C SER A 690 9.77 -7.07 28.93
N ARG A 691 9.94 -7.94 29.92
CA ARG A 691 11.16 -8.04 30.75
C ARG A 691 12.47 -8.16 29.93
N PHE A 692 12.38 -8.48 28.64
CA PHE A 692 13.54 -8.64 27.76
C PHE A 692 13.96 -7.35 27.05
N LEU A 693 13.08 -6.35 26.93
CA LEU A 693 13.38 -5.08 26.26
C LEU A 693 13.99 -4.02 27.21
N ASP A 694 13.82 -4.16 28.52
CA ASP A 694 14.36 -3.24 29.54
C ASP A 694 15.30 -3.93 30.54
N ARG A 695 16.58 -3.97 30.21
CA ARG A 695 17.65 -4.07 31.21
C ARG A 695 18.40 -2.75 31.36
N ASP A 696 17.73 -1.62 31.21
CA ASP A 696 18.34 -0.34 31.57
C ASP A 696 18.31 -0.17 33.09
N GLU A 697 19.38 -0.66 33.73
CA GLU A 697 19.71 -0.58 35.16
C GLU A 697 19.46 0.80 35.82
N TRP A 698 19.46 1.87 35.02
CA TRP A 698 19.21 3.23 35.46
C TRP A 698 17.73 3.46 35.82
N TYR A 699 16.78 2.90 35.06
CA TYR A 699 15.35 3.06 35.32
C TYR A 699 14.93 2.32 36.60
N GLU A 700 15.38 1.08 36.80
CA GLU A 700 15.16 0.36 38.06
C GLU A 700 15.78 1.09 39.27
N ARG A 701 16.96 1.69 39.10
CA ARG A 701 17.59 2.51 40.15
C ARG A 701 16.77 3.75 40.47
N SER A 702 16.21 4.42 39.47
CA SER A 702 15.37 5.61 39.66
C SER A 702 14.04 5.27 40.34
N ARG A 703 13.37 4.19 39.89
CA ARG A 703 12.13 3.67 40.50
C ARG A 703 12.34 3.26 41.96
N ARG A 704 13.43 2.53 42.27
CA ARG A 704 13.82 2.19 43.65
C ARG A 704 14.15 3.43 44.48
N ALA A 705 14.78 4.44 43.90
CA ALA A 705 15.12 5.67 44.60
C ALA A 705 13.88 6.53 44.92
N GLN A 706 12.91 6.63 44.01
CA GLN A 706 11.62 7.28 44.25
C GLN A 706 10.79 6.52 45.30
N ALA A 707 10.70 5.20 45.19
CA ALA A 707 10.04 4.35 46.19
C ALA A 707 10.65 4.52 47.60
N LYS A 708 11.98 4.71 47.70
CA LYS A 708 12.68 4.98 48.96
C LYS A 708 12.49 6.39 49.51
N LYS A 709 12.09 7.36 48.68
CA LYS A 709 11.83 8.76 49.08
C LYS A 709 10.42 8.99 49.59
N LEU A 710 9.49 8.08 49.33
CA LEU A 710 8.11 8.17 49.81
C LEU A 710 8.03 7.85 51.31
N ASP A 711 7.30 8.70 52.03
CA ASP A 711 7.25 8.68 53.49
C ASP A 711 6.40 7.49 53.96
N LYS A 712 7.07 6.42 54.45
CA LYS A 712 6.45 5.13 54.81
C LYS A 712 5.27 5.25 55.78
N LYS A 713 5.24 6.32 56.58
CA LYS A 713 4.15 6.61 57.53
C LYS A 713 2.82 6.95 56.85
N LYS A 714 2.82 7.50 55.63
CA LYS A 714 1.59 7.83 54.88
C LYS A 714 0.96 6.61 54.20
N PHE A 715 1.77 5.60 53.85
CA PHE A 715 1.32 4.48 53.01
C PHE A 715 1.13 3.14 53.76
N GLY A 716 1.48 3.04 55.05
CA GLY A 716 1.22 1.83 55.85
C GLY A 716 2.08 0.61 55.45
N THR A 717 1.57 -0.61 55.66
CA THR A 717 2.27 -1.90 55.38
C THR A 717 2.47 -2.22 53.89
N LEU A 718 2.14 -1.28 53.00
CA LEU A 718 2.12 -1.46 51.54
C LEU A 718 3.51 -1.53 50.87
N LEU A 719 4.58 -1.19 51.60
CA LEU A 719 5.97 -1.25 51.13
C LEU A 719 6.74 -2.46 51.70
N ASP A 720 6.11 -3.33 52.48
CA ASP A 720 6.73 -4.57 52.95
C ASP A 720 6.80 -5.57 51.79
N GLY A 721 8.00 -5.74 51.21
CA GLY A 721 8.27 -6.67 50.11
C GLY A 721 9.04 -6.07 48.93
N ILE A 722 9.31 -4.76 48.92
CA ILE A 722 10.18 -4.12 47.91
C ILE A 722 11.60 -3.99 48.50
N GLU A 723 12.42 -5.03 48.33
CA GLU A 723 13.89 -4.97 48.50
C GLU A 723 14.63 -4.77 47.16
#